data_AF-A0A8S4GGP7-F1
#
_entry.id   AF-A0A8S4GGP7-F1
#
_cell.length_a   1.000
_cell.length_b   1.000
_cell.length_c   1.000
_cell.angle_alpha   90.00
_cell.angle_beta   90.00
_cell.angle_gamma   90.00
#
_symmetry.space_group_name_H-M   'P 1'
#
loop_
_entity.id
_entity.type
_entity.pdbx_description
1 polymer ?
#
loop_
_entity_poly.entity_id
_entity_poly.type
_entity_poly.pdbx_seq_one_letter_code
_entity_poly.pdbx_strand_id
1 'polypeptide(L)'
;MLRSALVRLRPSGAVLALEGLPAGSSWTCLGAMRDSGPGDGSPTAHGQPVARHVRNASLEPPRRNVTGARAPEPHPRSSTHCPAPPERTSFAARQTSSTARARGPDAARRSADPEAPVRDLRREWESGALHVGLFPPERVRNFSIIAHVDHGKSTLSDRLLELTGALPAGQQAQFLDSLEVERSRGITVKANTASIVHRYDGQDYLLNLVDTPGHVDFSYEVARSLQACQGAVLVVDATQGVEAQTVANFYLAWGQNLAIVPAINKCDMPAAEPDTVRQDLQLSFDIAPESCVETSGKTGQGCRELLDRIVTGIPPATDGDAAAPLRALLFDAHHDRFRGVVCLLKAQDGVVERGARVRSHATNQEYEVQECGLLVPHRLPTDKIPTGLIGYAILGMKRAEEARVGDTLHGVPPPGSPLRAAAAAAEPLPGFQPAVPKVFAGVYPAASDELEGLKTAMSRLLLTDASVVAAKERSSALGLGFRCGFLGLLHMDVFLQRMRQEHGADVLLTPPTVPYRLVYKDGTERVVSNPVEFPCAPDGDAMPREVWEPMVSVTLVAPIEFMGDLIQLCQDRRGELQDQVVLGSGSSSRVLLKYWLPMAELAESLYDRVKSLTSGYATLDYEDAPERMADMQRLDLLVNGEPVDAFAKVVHRSDAQREGKRLCGKLAGVMERQLFEIAIQARCGSRILARETLKAYAKNVLAKCYGGDVSRKRKLLEKQKEGKKRMKRVGNVSIPTDAFISLLSR
;
A
#
# COMPACT_ATOMS: atom_id res chain seq x y z
N MET A 1 -27.86 -4.44 24.22
CA MET A 1 -28.12 -5.86 24.51
C MET A 1 -27.94 -6.67 23.24
N LEU A 2 -26.80 -7.36 23.05
CA LEU A 2 -26.59 -8.32 21.96
C LEU A 2 -25.38 -9.21 22.32
N ARG A 3 -25.62 -10.29 23.06
CA ARG A 3 -24.56 -11.18 23.59
C ARG A 3 -25.00 -12.66 23.55
N SER A 4 -25.67 -13.08 22.48
CA SER A 4 -26.33 -14.40 22.42
C SER A 4 -26.73 -14.88 21.02
N ALA A 5 -25.79 -14.96 20.05
CA ALA A 5 -25.88 -15.84 18.86
C ALA A 5 -24.59 -15.84 18.03
N LEU A 6 -23.70 -16.83 18.22
CA LEU A 6 -22.72 -17.37 17.25
C LEU A 6 -21.74 -18.33 17.97
N VAL A 7 -22.19 -19.55 18.24
CA VAL A 7 -21.37 -20.63 18.82
C VAL A 7 -21.72 -21.94 18.12
N ARG A 8 -20.69 -22.66 17.63
CA ARG A 8 -20.72 -23.90 16.82
C ARG A 8 -21.23 -23.73 15.38
N LEU A 9 -20.28 -23.86 14.45
CA LEU A 9 -20.32 -24.89 13.40
C LEU A 9 -18.88 -25.37 13.15
N ARG A 10 -18.64 -26.68 13.20
CA ARG A 10 -17.43 -27.33 12.66
C ARG A 10 -17.88 -28.21 11.48
N PRO A 11 -17.08 -28.36 10.42
CA PRO A 11 -17.42 -29.26 9.32
C PRO A 11 -17.21 -30.72 9.74
N SER A 12 -18.16 -31.58 9.37
CA SER A 12 -18.02 -33.03 9.38
C SER A 12 -18.87 -33.60 8.25
N GLY A 13 -18.23 -34.19 7.24
CA GLY A 13 -18.92 -34.72 6.07
C GLY A 13 -19.59 -36.07 6.34
N ALA A 14 -20.81 -36.24 5.85
CA ALA A 14 -21.47 -37.53 5.71
C ALA A 14 -22.34 -37.51 4.45
N VAL A 15 -22.25 -38.57 3.64
CA VAL A 15 -23.12 -38.80 2.48
C VAL A 15 -24.41 -39.46 2.95
N LEU A 16 -25.57 -39.03 2.44
CA LEU A 16 -26.78 -39.84 2.34
C LEU A 16 -27.71 -39.31 1.23
N ALA A 17 -28.73 -40.10 0.87
CA ALA A 17 -29.35 -40.07 -0.45
C ALA A 17 -30.78 -39.50 -0.51
N LEU A 18 -31.24 -39.36 -1.76
CA LEU A 18 -32.60 -39.09 -2.24
C LEU A 18 -33.75 -39.74 -1.43
N GLU A 19 -34.85 -39.00 -1.25
CA GLU A 19 -36.22 -39.39 -1.67
C GLU A 19 -37.24 -38.25 -1.38
N GLY A 20 -38.46 -38.31 -1.95
CA GLY A 20 -39.63 -37.53 -1.48
C GLY A 20 -40.16 -36.39 -2.38
N LEU A 21 -41.15 -36.72 -3.22
CA LEU A 21 -42.14 -35.79 -3.82
C LEU A 21 -43.37 -35.65 -2.87
N PRO A 22 -44.42 -34.80 -3.11
CA PRO A 22 -44.85 -34.17 -4.37
C PRO A 22 -45.30 -32.68 -4.27
N ALA A 23 -45.98 -32.21 -5.32
CA ALA A 23 -46.34 -30.81 -5.56
C ALA A 23 -47.77 -30.41 -5.15
N GLY A 24 -47.95 -29.10 -4.88
CA GLY A 24 -48.96 -28.29 -5.56
C GLY A 24 -50.29 -27.99 -4.88
N SER A 25 -50.57 -26.70 -4.65
CA SER A 25 -51.92 -26.12 -4.62
C SER A 25 -51.87 -24.59 -4.79
N SER A 26 -52.82 -24.02 -5.54
CA SER A 26 -52.98 -22.57 -5.75
C SER A 26 -54.30 -22.04 -5.14
N TRP A 27 -54.56 -20.72 -5.29
CA TRP A 27 -55.85 -20.01 -5.06
C TRP A 27 -56.09 -19.25 -3.72
N THR A 28 -55.75 -17.95 -3.76
CA THR A 28 -56.63 -16.77 -3.52
C THR A 28 -57.24 -16.35 -2.15
N CYS A 29 -57.13 -15.02 -1.93
CA CYS A 29 -58.15 -14.05 -1.46
C CYS A 29 -58.57 -13.94 0.02
N LEU A 30 -58.27 -12.76 0.58
CA LEU A 30 -59.21 -11.70 1.04
C LEU A 30 -58.43 -10.36 0.96
N GLY A 31 -58.95 -9.14 0.76
CA GLY A 31 -60.31 -8.58 0.86
C GLY A 31 -60.48 -7.84 2.20
N ALA A 32 -60.79 -6.54 2.31
CA ALA A 32 -60.97 -5.42 1.36
C ALA A 32 -60.22 -4.16 1.93
N MET A 33 -60.41 -2.84 1.65
CA MET A 33 -61.41 -1.90 1.07
C MET A 33 -60.64 -0.79 0.27
N ARG A 34 -61.18 0.03 -0.66
CA ARG A 34 -62.31 1.00 -0.71
C ARG A 34 -62.12 2.27 0.16
N ASP A 35 -62.47 3.50 -0.25
CA ASP A 35 -62.96 4.12 -1.52
C ASP A 35 -62.87 5.67 -1.35
N SER A 36 -62.97 6.59 -2.33
CA SER A 36 -62.68 6.61 -3.79
C SER A 36 -62.98 8.03 -4.35
N GLY A 37 -62.18 8.62 -5.26
CA GLY A 37 -62.60 9.87 -5.96
C GLY A 37 -61.54 10.58 -6.85
N PRO A 38 -61.91 11.24 -7.98
CA PRO A 38 -60.94 11.75 -8.99
C PRO A 38 -60.99 13.27 -9.28
N GLY A 39 -60.11 13.76 -10.17
CA GLY A 39 -60.18 15.09 -10.80
C GLY A 39 -59.24 15.24 -12.01
N ASP A 40 -59.72 15.83 -13.11
CA ASP A 40 -59.02 16.02 -14.39
C ASP A 40 -58.01 17.19 -14.39
N GLY A 41 -57.12 17.24 -15.40
CA GLY A 41 -56.40 18.48 -15.73
C GLY A 41 -55.16 18.38 -16.62
N SER A 42 -55.34 18.37 -17.95
CA SER A 42 -54.30 18.84 -18.90
C SER A 42 -54.85 20.02 -19.71
N PRO A 43 -54.02 21.01 -20.09
CA PRO A 43 -53.58 21.02 -21.48
C PRO A 43 -52.17 21.61 -21.75
N THR A 44 -51.86 21.66 -23.04
CA THR A 44 -50.56 21.79 -23.73
C THR A 44 -49.99 23.21 -23.97
N ALA A 45 -48.67 23.25 -24.22
CA ALA A 45 -47.96 23.94 -25.34
C ALA A 45 -47.23 25.31 -25.16
N HIS A 46 -46.19 25.43 -25.99
CA HIS A 46 -45.33 26.58 -26.35
C HIS A 46 -44.34 27.12 -25.29
N GLY A 47 -43.09 27.46 -25.64
CA GLY A 47 -42.41 27.38 -26.95
C GLY A 47 -40.89 27.68 -26.89
N GLN A 48 -40.20 27.52 -28.04
CA GLN A 48 -38.79 27.89 -28.26
C GLN A 48 -38.68 29.27 -28.96
N PRO A 49 -37.49 29.77 -29.35
CA PRO A 49 -36.41 30.27 -28.50
C PRO A 49 -36.03 31.73 -28.86
N VAL A 50 -35.20 32.40 -28.05
CA VAL A 50 -34.62 33.71 -28.42
C VAL A 50 -33.11 33.72 -28.22
N ALA A 51 -32.37 33.91 -29.32
CA ALA A 51 -30.95 34.21 -29.30
C ALA A 51 -30.72 35.67 -29.74
N ARG A 52 -29.88 36.44 -29.05
CA ARG A 52 -29.40 37.74 -29.57
C ARG A 52 -28.02 38.19 -29.08
N HIS A 53 -27.08 38.10 -30.03
CA HIS A 53 -26.00 39.05 -30.31
C HIS A 53 -24.82 39.19 -29.32
N VAL A 54 -23.70 38.62 -29.80
CA VAL A 54 -22.32 39.02 -29.54
C VAL A 54 -22.10 40.54 -29.64
N ARG A 55 -21.23 41.08 -28.77
CA ARG A 55 -20.32 42.19 -29.11
C ARG A 55 -18.90 41.83 -28.72
N ASN A 56 -17.94 42.14 -29.59
CA ASN A 56 -16.52 41.94 -29.35
C ASN A 56 -15.95 43.05 -28.47
N ALA A 57 -15.02 42.72 -27.59
CA ALA A 57 -14.06 43.65 -26.98
C ALA A 57 -12.75 42.91 -26.67
N SER A 58 -11.85 42.85 -27.64
CA SER A 58 -10.46 42.42 -27.43
C SER A 58 -9.62 43.62 -27.01
N LEU A 59 -8.83 43.50 -25.95
CA LEU A 59 -7.69 44.37 -25.64
C LEU A 59 -6.68 43.61 -24.74
N GLU A 60 -5.44 44.09 -24.71
CA GLU A 60 -4.25 43.26 -24.43
C GLU A 60 -3.71 43.38 -22.99
N PRO A 61 -3.00 42.34 -22.48
CA PRO A 61 -2.20 42.47 -21.26
C PRO A 61 -0.87 43.21 -21.55
N PRO A 62 -0.45 44.16 -20.70
CA PRO A 62 0.79 44.92 -20.94
C PRO A 62 2.05 44.05 -20.75
N ARG A 63 3.05 44.26 -21.62
CA ARG A 63 4.36 43.61 -21.54
C ARG A 63 5.49 44.63 -21.39
N ARG A 64 6.50 44.22 -20.59
CA ARG A 64 7.87 44.76 -20.49
C ARG A 64 8.04 46.17 -19.90
N ASN A 65 9.04 46.28 -19.02
CA ASN A 65 10.30 46.88 -19.45
C ASN A 65 11.49 46.05 -18.93
N VAL A 66 12.62 46.08 -19.65
CA VAL A 66 13.84 45.32 -19.31
C VAL A 66 15.08 46.16 -19.59
N THR A 67 15.73 46.62 -18.52
CA THR A 67 17.12 47.11 -18.44
C THR A 67 17.56 46.93 -16.98
N GLY A 68 18.81 46.60 -16.63
CA GLY A 68 19.95 46.21 -17.47
C GLY A 68 21.29 46.58 -16.81
N ALA A 69 22.23 45.62 -16.78
CA ALA A 69 23.68 45.73 -16.47
C ALA A 69 24.20 45.45 -15.03
N ARG A 70 25.10 44.44 -15.00
CA ARG A 70 26.42 44.35 -14.31
C ARG A 70 26.52 44.28 -12.77
N ALA A 71 27.20 43.21 -12.31
CA ALA A 71 28.00 43.18 -11.07
C ALA A 71 29.36 43.90 -11.26
N PRO A 72 30.12 44.18 -10.18
CA PRO A 72 31.19 43.24 -9.81
C PRO A 72 31.47 43.07 -8.29
N GLU A 73 32.35 42.10 -7.98
CA GLU A 73 33.04 41.78 -6.71
C GLU A 73 34.45 42.44 -6.63
N PRO A 74 35.31 42.26 -5.58
CA PRO A 74 35.11 41.91 -4.15
C PRO A 74 36.01 42.70 -3.12
N HIS A 75 35.79 42.46 -1.80
CA HIS A 75 36.77 42.57 -0.66
C HIS A 75 37.35 43.96 -0.23
N PRO A 76 38.08 44.11 0.92
CA PRO A 76 38.31 43.26 2.12
C PRO A 76 38.12 43.93 3.53
N ARG A 77 38.23 43.12 4.62
CA ARG A 77 38.70 43.30 6.04
C ARG A 77 38.98 44.74 6.59
N SER A 78 38.78 45.11 7.88
CA SER A 78 39.21 44.44 9.14
C SER A 78 38.71 45.08 10.48
N SER A 79 38.80 44.33 11.61
CA SER A 79 38.88 44.78 13.04
C SER A 79 37.69 45.56 13.69
N THR A 80 37.42 45.57 15.01
CA THR A 80 38.24 45.28 16.23
C THR A 80 37.41 44.85 17.48
N HIS A 81 38.01 44.05 18.37
CA HIS A 81 37.79 43.82 19.83
C HIS A 81 36.42 43.91 20.56
N CYS A 82 36.14 42.89 21.39
CA CYS A 82 35.32 42.95 22.62
C CYS A 82 36.15 43.39 23.85
N PRO A 83 35.53 43.67 25.02
CA PRO A 83 35.56 42.66 26.09
C PRO A 83 34.22 42.50 26.89
N ALA A 84 34.25 41.69 27.95
CA ALA A 84 33.10 41.12 28.69
C ALA A 84 32.71 41.91 29.99
N PRO A 85 31.60 41.54 30.69
CA PRO A 85 31.00 42.37 31.75
C PRO A 85 31.45 42.03 33.20
N PRO A 86 31.13 42.90 34.20
CA PRO A 86 31.39 42.65 35.62
C PRO A 86 30.20 42.08 36.40
N GLU A 87 30.48 41.34 37.48
CA GLU A 87 29.51 40.86 38.48
C GLU A 87 29.21 41.92 39.58
N ARG A 88 28.10 41.75 40.33
CA ARG A 88 28.01 42.17 41.76
C ARG A 88 26.81 41.61 42.54
N THR A 89 27.10 40.64 43.41
CA THR A 89 26.66 40.52 44.82
C THR A 89 25.28 41.04 45.27
N SER A 90 24.39 40.08 45.59
CA SER A 90 23.60 39.97 46.85
C SER A 90 22.93 41.20 47.50
N PHE A 91 21.63 41.10 47.76
CA PHE A 91 21.04 41.40 49.08
C PHE A 91 19.76 40.59 49.32
N ALA A 92 19.40 40.35 50.59
CA ALA A 92 18.24 39.54 50.97
C ALA A 92 17.12 40.39 51.60
N ALA A 93 15.87 40.03 51.33
CA ALA A 93 14.69 40.56 52.03
C ALA A 93 13.65 39.45 52.25
N ARG A 94 13.16 39.31 53.49
CA ARG A 94 12.00 38.47 53.82
C ARG A 94 10.72 39.26 53.55
N GLN A 95 9.70 38.62 52.98
CA GLN A 95 8.31 38.92 53.33
C GLN A 95 7.54 37.62 53.59
N THR A 96 6.73 37.65 54.64
CA THR A 96 5.88 36.54 55.08
C THR A 96 4.42 36.90 54.85
N SER A 97 3.67 36.07 54.14
CA SER A 97 2.21 36.10 54.18
C SER A 97 1.67 34.67 54.19
N SER A 98 0.90 34.34 55.22
CA SER A 98 0.32 33.02 55.43
C SER A 98 -1.12 32.98 54.91
N THR A 99 -1.44 32.04 54.03
CA THR A 99 -2.81 31.55 53.86
C THR A 99 -2.80 30.03 53.74
N ALA A 100 -3.10 29.34 54.84
CA ALA A 100 -3.32 27.90 54.80
C ALA A 100 -4.69 27.60 54.21
N ARG A 101 -4.74 26.76 53.17
CA ARG A 101 -5.96 26.06 52.75
C ARG A 101 -5.65 24.57 52.66
N ALA A 102 -6.32 23.78 53.48
CA ALA A 102 -6.21 22.33 53.44
C ALA A 102 -6.78 21.78 52.11
N ARG A 103 -6.13 20.75 51.58
CA ARG A 103 -6.68 19.82 50.59
C ARG A 103 -6.45 18.38 51.09
N GLY A 104 -7.30 17.47 50.63
CA GLY A 104 -7.39 16.10 51.14
C GLY A 104 -6.27 15.16 50.71
N PRO A 105 -6.35 13.88 51.09
CA PRO A 105 -5.31 12.88 50.88
C PRO A 105 -5.33 12.31 49.46
N ASP A 106 -4.89 13.09 48.47
CA ASP A 106 -4.46 12.61 47.16
C ASP A 106 -3.03 13.08 46.91
N ALA A 107 -2.06 12.26 47.31
CA ALA A 107 -0.64 12.52 47.21
C ALA A 107 0.13 11.25 46.86
N ALA A 108 1.24 11.43 46.14
CA ALA A 108 2.18 10.37 45.71
C ALA A 108 1.67 9.40 44.61
N ARG A 109 1.43 9.94 43.41
CA ARG A 109 2.06 9.37 42.20
C ARG A 109 3.23 10.27 41.81
N ARG A 110 4.47 9.83 42.03
CA ARG A 110 5.67 10.55 41.58
C ARG A 110 6.15 9.92 40.27
N SER A 111 5.99 10.63 39.16
CA SER A 111 6.83 10.41 37.99
C SER A 111 8.30 10.66 38.36
N ALA A 112 9.21 10.00 37.65
CA ALA A 112 10.66 10.19 37.86
C ALA A 112 11.09 11.62 37.44
N ASP A 113 12.18 12.11 38.04
CA ASP A 113 12.66 13.48 37.80
C ASP A 113 12.90 13.79 36.31
N PRO A 114 12.49 14.97 35.82
CA PRO A 114 12.59 15.33 34.40
C PRO A 114 14.03 15.58 33.92
N GLU A 115 15.01 15.66 34.83
CA GLU A 115 16.42 15.91 34.54
C GLU A 115 17.31 14.66 34.70
N ALA A 116 16.73 13.46 34.78
CA ALA A 116 17.52 12.23 34.78
C ALA A 116 18.36 12.11 33.48
N PRO A 117 19.68 11.87 33.56
CA PRO A 117 20.53 11.83 32.37
C PRO A 117 20.14 10.67 31.46
N VAL A 118 20.14 10.93 30.14
CA VAL A 118 19.86 9.91 29.11
C VAL A 118 20.88 8.78 29.24
N ARG A 119 20.40 7.55 29.44
CA ARG A 119 21.23 6.34 29.59
C ARG A 119 21.84 5.96 28.24
N ASP A 120 23.13 5.68 28.22
CA ASP A 120 23.77 5.02 27.07
C ASP A 120 23.43 3.52 27.16
N LEU A 121 22.23 3.16 26.70
CA LEU A 121 21.72 1.79 26.80
C LEU A 121 22.70 0.81 26.14
N ARG A 122 23.26 1.18 24.99
CA ARG A 122 24.23 0.35 24.27
C ARG A 122 25.44 0.03 25.15
N ARG A 123 26.02 1.03 25.81
CA ARG A 123 27.16 0.84 26.73
C ARG A 123 26.77 0.07 27.98
N GLU A 124 25.55 0.22 28.49
CA GLU A 124 25.04 -0.60 29.60
C GLU A 124 24.88 -2.08 29.21
N TRP A 125 24.44 -2.39 27.98
CA TRP A 125 24.44 -3.76 27.43
C TRP A 125 25.87 -4.29 27.18
N GLU A 126 26.74 -3.51 26.52
CA GLU A 126 28.13 -3.91 26.22
C GLU A 126 28.99 -4.08 27.48
N SER A 127 28.61 -3.47 28.61
CA SER A 127 29.25 -3.68 29.93
C SER A 127 28.56 -4.72 30.81
N GLY A 128 27.47 -5.34 30.35
CA GLY A 128 26.69 -6.34 31.09
C GLY A 128 25.85 -5.80 32.26
N ALA A 129 25.80 -4.48 32.44
CA ALA A 129 24.90 -3.83 33.40
C ALA A 129 23.42 -4.07 33.04
N LEU A 130 23.12 -4.13 31.75
CA LEU A 130 21.90 -4.71 31.20
C LEU A 130 22.19 -6.09 30.62
N HIS A 131 21.34 -7.07 30.96
CA HIS A 131 21.34 -8.40 30.36
C HIS A 131 19.90 -8.93 30.29
N VAL A 132 19.64 -9.85 29.35
CA VAL A 132 18.27 -10.25 28.98
C VAL A 132 17.48 -10.87 30.15
N GLY A 133 18.18 -11.50 31.10
CA GLY A 133 17.58 -12.07 32.32
C GLY A 133 17.01 -11.05 33.33
N LEU A 134 17.25 -9.75 33.16
CA LEU A 134 16.61 -8.69 33.98
C LEU A 134 15.14 -8.45 33.60
N PHE A 135 14.75 -8.88 32.41
CA PHE A 135 13.46 -8.61 31.79
C PHE A 135 12.63 -9.90 31.66
N PRO A 136 11.95 -10.33 32.73
CA PRO A 136 11.00 -11.44 32.65
C PRO A 136 9.75 -11.01 31.84
N PRO A 137 8.93 -11.94 31.32
CA PRO A 137 7.86 -11.64 30.37
C PRO A 137 6.84 -10.58 30.84
N GLU A 138 6.63 -10.46 32.15
CA GLU A 138 5.77 -9.45 32.78
C GLU A 138 6.28 -8.01 32.58
N ARG A 139 7.58 -7.83 32.33
CA ARG A 139 8.23 -6.54 32.03
C ARG A 139 8.52 -6.32 30.55
N VAL A 140 8.18 -7.28 29.69
CA VAL A 140 8.27 -7.13 28.22
C VAL A 140 6.97 -6.53 27.68
N ARG A 141 7.07 -5.62 26.71
CA ARG A 141 5.95 -5.17 25.86
C ARG A 141 6.40 -5.18 24.41
N ASN A 142 5.79 -5.99 23.55
CA ASN A 142 5.99 -5.87 22.11
C ASN A 142 4.86 -5.04 21.53
N PHE A 143 5.19 -3.97 20.82
CA PHE A 143 4.19 -3.05 20.26
C PHE A 143 4.59 -2.53 18.88
N SER A 144 3.59 -2.29 18.04
CA SER A 144 3.78 -1.67 16.74
C SER A 144 3.26 -0.24 16.73
N ILE A 145 3.83 0.64 15.90
CA ILE A 145 3.25 1.95 15.62
C ILE A 145 2.55 1.88 14.26
N ILE A 146 1.27 2.26 14.23
CA ILE A 146 0.40 2.26 13.04
C ILE A 146 -0.17 3.68 12.82
N ALA A 147 -0.23 4.11 11.56
CA ALA A 147 -0.60 5.47 11.20
C ALA A 147 -1.07 5.56 9.73
N HIS A 148 -1.72 6.66 9.35
CA HIS A 148 -1.75 7.09 7.95
C HIS A 148 -0.36 7.59 7.52
N VAL A 149 -0.11 7.65 6.20
CA VAL A 149 1.04 8.38 5.64
C VAL A 149 1.07 9.83 6.16
N ASP A 150 2.26 10.39 6.29
CA ASP A 150 2.54 11.75 6.82
C ASP A 150 2.07 12.06 8.26
N HIS A 151 1.35 11.19 8.97
CA HIS A 151 0.98 11.38 10.39
C HIS A 151 2.18 11.40 11.38
N GLY A 152 3.42 11.29 10.88
CA GLY A 152 4.65 11.48 11.67
C GLY A 152 5.14 10.23 12.41
N LYS A 153 4.77 9.04 11.95
CA LYS A 153 5.15 7.72 12.51
C LYS A 153 6.66 7.55 12.71
N SER A 154 7.48 7.74 11.67
CA SER A 154 8.94 7.60 11.78
C SER A 154 9.52 8.64 12.75
N THR A 155 9.07 9.89 12.68
CA THR A 155 9.51 10.98 13.56
C THR A 155 9.15 10.74 15.04
N LEU A 156 8.01 10.12 15.32
CA LEU A 156 7.64 9.70 16.68
C LEU A 156 8.51 8.53 17.14
N SER A 157 8.77 7.57 16.26
CA SER A 157 9.64 6.41 16.52
C SER A 157 11.08 6.83 16.87
N ASP A 158 11.68 7.70 16.05
CA ASP A 158 13.00 8.29 16.32
C ASP A 158 13.01 9.00 17.68
N ARG A 159 11.97 9.80 17.98
CA ARG A 159 11.88 10.56 19.24
C ARG A 159 11.79 9.65 20.46
N LEU A 160 11.09 8.52 20.37
CA LEU A 160 11.04 7.51 21.44
C LEU A 160 12.41 6.84 21.64
N LEU A 161 13.15 6.58 20.56
CA LEU A 161 14.51 6.02 20.60
C LEU A 161 15.55 6.99 21.19
N GLU A 162 15.46 8.29 20.87
CA GLU A 162 16.32 9.33 21.46
C GLU A 162 16.03 9.54 22.95
N LEU A 163 14.75 9.70 23.33
CA LEU A 163 14.35 9.97 24.73
C LEU A 163 14.70 8.83 25.70
N THR A 164 14.89 7.62 25.19
CA THR A 164 15.28 6.44 25.98
C THR A 164 16.77 6.12 25.86
N GLY A 165 17.52 6.84 25.03
CA GLY A 165 18.97 6.64 24.85
C GLY A 165 19.34 5.40 24.04
N ALA A 166 18.41 4.86 23.26
CA ALA A 166 18.71 3.88 22.21
C ALA A 166 19.43 4.56 21.03
N LEU A 167 19.08 5.82 20.71
CA LEU A 167 19.79 6.64 19.72
C LEU A 167 20.54 7.81 20.38
N PRO A 168 21.82 8.05 20.03
CA PRO A 168 22.52 9.29 20.36
C PRO A 168 21.83 10.51 19.73
N ALA A 169 21.63 11.56 20.51
CA ALA A 169 20.99 12.79 20.05
C ALA A 169 21.75 13.43 18.86
N GLY A 170 21.03 13.82 17.82
CA GLY A 170 21.59 14.49 16.64
C GLY A 170 22.09 13.56 15.52
N GLN A 171 21.66 12.29 15.49
CA GLN A 171 21.78 11.47 14.28
C GLN A 171 20.79 11.93 13.18
N GLN A 172 20.80 11.24 12.03
CA GLN A 172 19.87 11.52 10.93
C GLN A 172 18.43 11.28 11.38
N ALA A 173 17.53 12.22 11.09
CA ALA A 173 16.09 12.00 11.18
C ALA A 173 15.68 10.84 10.24
N GLN A 174 14.63 10.11 10.62
CA GLN A 174 14.19 8.87 9.97
C GLN A 174 15.28 7.79 10.03
N PHE A 175 15.72 7.43 11.24
CA PHE A 175 16.76 6.43 11.45
C PHE A 175 16.29 5.03 11.01
N LEU A 176 15.03 4.70 11.26
CA LEU A 176 14.42 3.42 10.90
C LEU A 176 14.10 3.31 9.39
N ASP A 177 13.98 4.42 8.66
CA ASP A 177 13.80 4.41 7.20
C ASP A 177 15.18 4.21 6.55
N SER A 178 15.45 3.00 6.07
CA SER A 178 16.80 2.49 5.76
C SER A 178 17.13 2.51 4.26
N LEU A 179 16.11 2.46 3.41
CA LEU A 179 16.23 2.49 1.95
C LEU A 179 16.18 3.92 1.42
N GLU A 180 16.87 4.17 0.31
CA GLU A 180 16.81 5.49 -0.35
C GLU A 180 15.39 5.83 -0.83
N VAL A 181 14.62 4.83 -1.28
CA VAL A 181 13.21 5.02 -1.69
C VAL A 181 12.35 5.52 -0.53
N GLU A 182 12.52 4.95 0.67
CA GLU A 182 11.76 5.32 1.87
C GLU A 182 11.96 6.80 2.20
N ARG A 183 13.23 7.22 2.25
CA ARG A 183 13.64 8.62 2.47
C ARG A 183 13.19 9.56 1.35
N SER A 184 13.20 9.10 0.10
CA SER A 184 12.79 9.91 -1.06
C SER A 184 11.28 10.17 -1.16
N ARG A 185 10.46 9.27 -0.59
CA ARG A 185 9.00 9.32 -0.64
C ARG A 185 8.33 9.65 0.69
N GLY A 186 9.07 9.69 1.80
CA GLY A 186 8.52 9.91 3.15
C GLY A 186 7.72 8.73 3.72
N ILE A 187 7.92 7.51 3.16
CA ILE A 187 7.17 6.31 3.54
C ILE A 187 8.12 5.23 4.04
N THR A 188 7.72 4.52 5.09
CA THR A 188 8.36 3.25 5.47
C THR A 188 7.82 2.15 4.55
N VAL A 189 8.71 1.40 3.91
CA VAL A 189 8.39 0.31 2.98
C VAL A 189 8.58 -1.04 3.66
N LYS A 190 9.65 -1.20 4.45
CA LYS A 190 9.93 -2.43 5.20
C LYS A 190 9.73 -2.21 6.70
N ALA A 191 9.07 -3.15 7.36
CA ALA A 191 8.99 -3.13 8.82
C ALA A 191 10.37 -3.25 9.49
N ASN A 192 10.64 -2.41 10.50
CA ASN A 192 11.93 -2.39 11.23
C ASN A 192 11.71 -2.46 12.74
N THR A 193 12.60 -3.15 13.45
CA THR A 193 12.43 -3.47 14.88
C THR A 193 13.53 -2.86 15.74
N ALA A 194 13.16 -2.26 16.86
CA ALA A 194 14.09 -1.74 17.86
C ALA A 194 13.63 -2.04 19.30
N SER A 195 14.57 -2.47 20.13
CA SER A 195 14.41 -2.77 21.55
C SER A 195 14.83 -1.58 22.40
N ILE A 196 13.90 -1.09 23.22
CA ILE A 196 14.00 0.13 24.04
C ILE A 196 13.90 -0.26 25.52
N VAL A 197 14.70 0.37 26.39
CA VAL A 197 14.52 0.24 27.85
C VAL A 197 13.92 1.52 28.40
N HIS A 198 12.78 1.42 29.09
CA HIS A 198 12.10 2.54 29.72
C HIS A 198 11.90 2.29 31.22
N ARG A 199 12.04 3.32 32.04
CA ARG A 199 11.91 3.20 33.50
C ARG A 199 10.59 3.79 34.00
N TYR A 200 9.73 2.92 34.51
CA TYR A 200 8.39 3.25 35.03
C TYR A 200 8.19 2.68 36.44
N ASP A 201 7.60 3.47 37.34
CA ASP A 201 7.39 3.14 38.76
C ASP A 201 8.65 2.52 39.44
N GLY A 202 9.81 3.11 39.15
CA GLY A 202 11.12 2.67 39.66
C GLY A 202 11.71 1.42 39.00
N GLN A 203 10.97 0.69 38.17
CA GLN A 203 11.40 -0.55 37.50
C GLN A 203 11.74 -0.30 36.02
N ASP A 204 12.71 -1.05 35.48
CA ASP A 204 13.06 -1.01 34.06
C ASP A 204 12.22 -2.04 33.28
N TYR A 205 11.58 -1.58 32.19
CA TYR A 205 10.78 -2.38 31.25
C TYR A 205 11.46 -2.43 29.89
N LEU A 206 11.29 -3.55 29.17
CA LEU A 206 11.83 -3.78 27.83
C LEU A 206 10.71 -3.69 26.81
N LEU A 207 10.73 -2.63 26.01
CA LEU A 207 9.73 -2.31 25.00
C LEU A 207 10.29 -2.61 23.61
N ASN A 208 9.75 -3.59 22.90
CA ASN A 208 10.12 -3.88 21.52
C ASN A 208 9.16 -3.14 20.58
N LEU A 209 9.67 -2.09 19.95
CA LEU A 209 9.02 -1.35 18.89
C LEU A 209 9.17 -2.13 17.57
N VAL A 210 8.06 -2.41 16.90
CA VAL A 210 8.03 -2.81 15.49
C VAL A 210 7.41 -1.67 14.69
N ASP A 211 8.22 -0.88 14.01
CA ASP A 211 7.72 0.18 13.15
C ASP A 211 7.21 -0.40 11.83
N THR A 212 5.99 -0.02 11.41
CA THR A 212 5.26 -0.70 10.33
C THR A 212 5.01 0.20 9.11
N PRO A 213 4.89 -0.32 7.89
CA PRO A 213 4.52 0.49 6.72
C PRO A 213 3.14 1.14 6.87
N GLY A 214 3.00 2.41 6.46
CA GLY A 214 1.73 3.16 6.60
C GLY A 214 0.68 2.89 5.50
N HIS A 215 1.01 2.13 4.46
CA HIS A 215 0.22 2.05 3.23
C HIS A 215 -0.33 0.65 2.93
N VAL A 216 -1.57 0.59 2.44
CA VAL A 216 -2.37 -0.62 2.21
C VAL A 216 -1.73 -1.70 1.32
N ASP A 217 -0.97 -1.32 0.29
CA ASP A 217 -0.15 -2.25 -0.52
C ASP A 217 0.85 -3.07 0.32
N PHE A 218 1.24 -2.56 1.48
CA PHE A 218 2.10 -3.19 2.47
C PHE A 218 1.33 -3.66 3.71
N SER A 219 0.00 -3.76 3.67
CA SER A 219 -0.84 -4.42 4.69
C SER A 219 -0.32 -5.83 5.04
N TYR A 220 0.28 -6.50 4.06
CA TYR A 220 1.04 -7.74 4.19
C TYR A 220 2.24 -7.67 5.17
N GLU A 221 2.96 -6.55 5.21
CA GLU A 221 4.02 -6.26 6.21
C GLU A 221 3.40 -5.90 7.57
N VAL A 222 2.36 -5.05 7.56
CA VAL A 222 1.66 -4.59 8.78
C VAL A 222 1.06 -5.77 9.53
N ALA A 223 0.32 -6.65 8.86
CA ALA A 223 -0.33 -7.81 9.46
C ALA A 223 0.68 -8.79 10.11
N ARG A 224 1.83 -9.04 9.46
CA ARG A 224 2.93 -9.85 10.03
C ARG A 224 3.55 -9.20 11.25
N SER A 225 3.74 -7.88 11.21
CA SER A 225 4.32 -7.09 12.30
C SER A 225 3.40 -7.09 13.52
N LEU A 226 2.10 -6.87 13.31
CA LEU A 226 1.08 -6.89 14.35
C LEU A 226 1.03 -8.24 15.09
N GLN A 227 1.23 -9.37 14.40
CA GLN A 227 1.24 -10.71 15.01
C GLN A 227 2.40 -10.94 16.00
N ALA A 228 3.48 -10.16 15.91
CA ALA A 228 4.57 -10.22 16.87
C ALA A 228 4.27 -9.45 18.17
N CYS A 229 3.25 -8.57 18.15
CA CYS A 229 2.96 -7.61 19.21
C CYS A 229 1.85 -8.09 20.17
N GLN A 230 1.73 -7.41 21.32
CA GLN A 230 0.57 -7.50 22.23
C GLN A 230 -0.30 -6.22 22.20
N GLY A 231 0.17 -5.16 21.54
CA GLY A 231 -0.56 -3.91 21.36
C GLY A 231 -0.06 -3.07 20.18
N ALA A 232 -0.81 -2.03 19.84
CA ALA A 232 -0.47 -1.10 18.77
C ALA A 232 -0.72 0.35 19.19
N VAL A 233 0.20 1.25 18.87
CA VAL A 233 0.02 2.70 19.04
C VAL A 233 -0.61 3.26 17.77
N LEU A 234 -1.82 3.80 17.88
CA LEU A 234 -2.56 4.40 16.77
C LEU A 234 -2.25 5.90 16.70
N VAL A 235 -1.45 6.29 15.70
CA VAL A 235 -0.99 7.68 15.54
C VAL A 235 -1.90 8.46 14.59
N VAL A 236 -2.54 9.49 15.13
CA VAL A 236 -3.46 10.37 14.39
C VAL A 236 -2.97 11.81 14.42
N ASP A 237 -2.90 12.45 13.27
CA ASP A 237 -2.44 13.84 13.15
C ASP A 237 -3.49 14.80 13.70
N ALA A 238 -3.12 15.67 14.64
CA ALA A 238 -3.99 16.69 15.22
C ALA A 238 -4.53 17.72 14.20
N THR A 239 -3.89 17.83 13.03
CA THR A 239 -4.24 18.79 11.96
C THR A 239 -5.06 18.18 10.82
N GLN A 240 -5.09 16.84 10.69
CA GLN A 240 -5.82 16.12 9.63
C GLN A 240 -6.96 15.26 10.19
N GLY A 241 -6.75 14.65 11.36
CA GLY A 241 -7.71 13.76 12.01
C GLY A 241 -7.66 12.32 11.48
N VAL A 242 -8.78 11.60 11.65
CA VAL A 242 -8.89 10.19 11.21
C VAL A 242 -8.97 10.13 9.68
N GLU A 243 -8.00 9.48 9.03
CA GLU A 243 -7.92 9.29 7.57
C GLU A 243 -8.10 7.81 7.17
N ALA A 244 -8.25 7.51 5.87
CA ALA A 244 -8.64 6.17 5.41
C ALA A 244 -7.72 5.03 5.90
N GLN A 245 -6.40 5.23 5.89
CA GLN A 245 -5.42 4.25 6.43
C GLN A 245 -5.47 4.15 7.96
N THR A 246 -5.88 5.19 8.68
CA THR A 246 -6.12 5.11 10.14
C THR A 246 -7.24 4.11 10.43
N VAL A 247 -8.29 4.11 9.60
CA VAL A 247 -9.44 3.19 9.71
C VAL A 247 -9.03 1.74 9.40
N ALA A 248 -8.34 1.51 8.27
CA ALA A 248 -7.88 0.18 7.89
C ALA A 248 -6.89 -0.40 8.92
N ASN A 249 -5.87 0.37 9.33
CA ASN A 249 -4.89 -0.09 10.32
C ASN A 249 -5.50 -0.32 11.71
N PHE A 250 -6.51 0.45 12.11
CA PHE A 250 -7.29 0.17 13.33
C PHE A 250 -7.97 -1.20 13.25
N TYR A 251 -8.69 -1.50 12.17
CA TYR A 251 -9.39 -2.78 12.04
C TYR A 251 -8.43 -3.97 11.91
N LEU A 252 -7.25 -3.79 11.28
CA LEU A 252 -6.18 -4.80 11.28
C LEU A 252 -5.68 -5.12 12.70
N ALA A 253 -5.42 -4.11 13.52
CA ALA A 253 -4.99 -4.31 14.91
C ALA A 253 -6.10 -4.90 15.80
N TRP A 254 -7.33 -4.41 15.63
CA TRP A 254 -8.52 -4.88 16.34
C TRP A 254 -8.84 -6.35 16.01
N GLY A 255 -8.76 -6.75 14.74
CA GLY A 255 -8.97 -8.12 14.29
C GLY A 255 -7.95 -9.11 14.87
N GLN A 256 -6.77 -8.64 15.29
CA GLN A 256 -5.76 -9.43 16.00
C GLN A 256 -5.91 -9.38 17.54
N ASN A 257 -6.94 -8.69 18.07
CA ASN A 257 -7.20 -8.49 19.51
C ASN A 257 -6.06 -7.74 20.25
N LEU A 258 -5.33 -6.87 19.55
CA LEU A 258 -4.25 -6.08 20.14
C LEU A 258 -4.78 -4.94 21.02
N ALA A 259 -4.08 -4.62 22.10
CA ALA A 259 -4.39 -3.45 22.92
C ALA A 259 -4.00 -2.15 22.19
N ILE A 260 -4.97 -1.29 21.90
CA ILE A 260 -4.76 -0.06 21.12
C ILE A 260 -4.49 1.12 22.06
N VAL A 261 -3.37 1.81 21.84
CA VAL A 261 -2.97 3.04 22.55
C VAL A 261 -3.09 4.23 21.58
N PRO A 262 -4.14 5.05 21.68
CA PRO A 262 -4.31 6.22 20.80
C PRO A 262 -3.32 7.34 21.17
N ALA A 263 -2.59 7.82 20.16
CA ALA A 263 -1.64 8.92 20.25
C ALA A 263 -2.00 10.00 19.21
N ILE A 264 -2.38 11.18 19.67
CA ILE A 264 -2.62 12.35 18.82
C ILE A 264 -1.27 13.05 18.64
N ASN A 265 -0.80 13.23 17.41
CA ASN A 265 0.55 13.73 17.08
C ASN A 265 0.49 15.10 16.38
N LYS A 266 1.64 15.78 16.29
CA LYS A 266 1.80 17.14 15.75
C LYS A 266 1.05 18.23 16.52
N CYS A 267 0.82 18.04 17.82
CA CYS A 267 0.23 19.08 18.69
C CYS A 267 1.09 20.37 18.81
N ASP A 268 2.29 20.42 18.21
CA ASP A 268 3.09 21.65 18.06
C ASP A 268 2.67 22.55 16.89
N MET A 269 1.73 22.11 16.03
CA MET A 269 1.27 22.89 14.89
C MET A 269 0.15 23.88 15.27
N PRO A 270 0.18 25.14 14.78
CA PRO A 270 -0.87 26.14 15.06
C PRO A 270 -2.28 25.80 14.56
N ALA A 271 -2.43 24.75 13.74
CA ALA A 271 -3.70 24.24 13.21
C ALA A 271 -4.10 22.89 13.84
N ALA A 272 -3.54 22.54 15.00
CA ALA A 272 -3.86 21.31 15.72
C ALA A 272 -5.19 21.44 16.49
N GLU A 273 -6.13 20.53 16.23
CA GLU A 273 -7.42 20.43 16.91
C GLU A 273 -7.54 19.07 17.67
N PRO A 274 -6.74 18.82 18.72
CA PRO A 274 -6.72 17.52 19.40
C PRO A 274 -8.09 17.11 19.97
N ASP A 275 -8.92 18.06 20.40
CA ASP A 275 -10.27 17.78 20.91
C ASP A 275 -11.29 17.42 19.81
N THR A 276 -11.09 17.90 18.58
CA THR A 276 -11.85 17.43 17.41
C THR A 276 -11.44 16.00 17.07
N VAL A 277 -10.14 15.71 17.08
CA VAL A 277 -9.61 14.36 16.83
C VAL A 277 -10.02 13.34 17.90
N ARG A 278 -10.10 13.73 19.18
CA ARG A 278 -10.69 12.91 20.26
C ARG A 278 -12.14 12.49 19.94
N GLN A 279 -12.95 13.41 19.41
CA GLN A 279 -14.33 13.13 19.05
C GLN A 279 -14.42 12.20 17.82
N ASP A 280 -13.61 12.43 16.78
CA ASP A 280 -13.54 11.53 15.61
C ASP A 280 -13.12 10.11 16.01
N LEU A 281 -12.19 9.95 16.94
CA LEU A 281 -11.77 8.65 17.49
C LEU A 281 -12.89 7.94 18.26
N GLN A 282 -13.62 8.66 19.12
CA GLN A 282 -14.76 8.11 19.87
C GLN A 282 -15.94 7.76 18.94
N LEU A 283 -16.19 8.53 17.88
CA LEU A 283 -17.25 8.26 16.90
C LEU A 283 -16.91 7.11 15.95
N SER A 284 -15.64 6.99 15.53
CA SER A 284 -15.22 5.98 14.53
C SER A 284 -14.92 4.61 15.15
N PHE A 285 -14.38 4.59 16.37
CA PHE A 285 -13.69 3.42 16.93
C PHE A 285 -14.10 3.05 18.36
N ASP A 286 -15.06 3.78 18.96
CA ASP A 286 -15.45 3.66 20.38
C ASP A 286 -14.27 3.86 21.37
N ILE A 287 -13.30 4.69 20.98
CA ILE A 287 -12.12 5.01 21.79
C ILE A 287 -12.44 6.16 22.75
N ALA A 288 -12.36 5.90 24.05
CA ALA A 288 -12.59 6.90 25.10
C ALA A 288 -11.62 8.10 24.99
N PRO A 289 -12.11 9.36 24.95
CA PRO A 289 -11.28 10.57 24.80
C PRO A 289 -10.14 10.71 25.84
N GLU A 290 -10.36 10.23 27.06
CA GLU A 290 -9.41 10.27 28.18
C GLU A 290 -8.27 9.25 28.02
N SER A 291 -8.36 8.34 27.05
CA SER A 291 -7.30 7.39 26.74
C SER A 291 -6.25 7.94 25.77
N CYS A 292 -6.56 9.04 25.08
CA CYS A 292 -5.77 9.65 24.00
C CYS A 292 -4.65 10.54 24.54
N VAL A 293 -3.40 10.14 24.31
CA VAL A 293 -2.20 10.91 24.67
C VAL A 293 -1.91 11.96 23.60
N GLU A 294 -1.77 13.23 23.96
CA GLU A 294 -1.30 14.29 23.06
C GLU A 294 0.22 14.31 22.97
N THR A 295 0.75 14.37 21.76
CA THR A 295 2.18 14.20 21.47
C THR A 295 2.68 15.11 20.35
N SER A 296 4.00 15.29 20.31
CA SER A 296 4.69 15.72 19.10
C SER A 296 6.03 15.00 19.01
N GLY A 297 6.19 14.13 18.01
CA GLY A 297 7.50 13.55 17.68
C GLY A 297 8.55 14.61 17.35
N LYS A 298 8.12 15.78 16.85
CA LYS A 298 9.02 16.89 16.52
C LYS A 298 9.58 17.60 17.75
N THR A 299 8.77 17.90 18.77
CA THR A 299 9.24 18.61 19.99
C THR A 299 9.60 17.69 21.16
N GLY A 300 9.15 16.43 21.15
CA GLY A 300 9.23 15.51 22.29
C GLY A 300 8.09 15.64 23.31
N GLN A 301 7.17 16.59 23.12
CA GLN A 301 5.97 16.74 23.96
C GLN A 301 5.17 15.42 24.01
N GLY A 302 4.69 15.05 25.19
CA GLY A 302 3.88 13.85 25.44
C GLY A 302 4.59 12.51 25.24
N CYS A 303 5.80 12.46 24.66
CA CYS A 303 6.43 11.20 24.27
C CYS A 303 6.82 10.32 25.46
N ARG A 304 7.18 10.91 26.61
CA ARG A 304 7.38 10.17 27.88
C ARG A 304 6.06 9.65 28.46
N GLU A 305 4.97 10.42 28.36
CA GLU A 305 3.64 9.98 28.80
C GLU A 305 3.12 8.83 27.92
N LEU A 306 3.41 8.86 26.61
CA LEU A 306 3.14 7.75 25.70
C LEU A 306 3.90 6.47 26.10
N LEU A 307 5.17 6.57 26.51
CA LEU A 307 5.93 5.41 27.04
C LEU A 307 5.32 4.85 28.33
N ASP A 308 4.92 5.72 29.26
CA ASP A 308 4.21 5.34 30.49
C ASP A 308 2.84 4.70 30.17
N ARG A 309 2.15 5.19 29.13
CA ARG A 309 0.88 4.65 28.62
C ARG A 309 1.05 3.31 27.91
N ILE A 310 2.17 3.09 27.20
CA ILE A 310 2.54 1.79 26.61
C ILE A 310 2.75 0.73 27.70
N VAL A 311 3.51 1.04 28.77
CA VAL A 311 3.75 0.10 29.88
C VAL A 311 2.46 -0.31 30.60
N THR A 312 1.50 0.63 30.75
CA THR A 312 0.26 0.45 31.51
C THR A 312 -0.95 0.00 30.69
N GLY A 313 -0.99 0.30 29.38
CA GLY A 313 -2.10 -0.01 28.48
C GLY A 313 -1.91 -1.27 27.64
N ILE A 314 -0.67 -1.62 27.28
CA ILE A 314 -0.37 -2.84 26.52
C ILE A 314 -0.12 -3.99 27.50
N PRO A 315 -0.73 -5.18 27.31
CA PRO A 315 -0.51 -6.33 28.20
C PRO A 315 0.92 -6.89 28.06
N PRO A 316 1.42 -7.58 29.11
CA PRO A 316 2.73 -8.21 29.08
C PRO A 316 2.80 -9.38 28.08
N ALA A 317 4.01 -9.74 27.67
CA ALA A 317 4.27 -10.86 26.75
C ALA A 317 4.24 -12.24 27.44
N THR A 318 3.26 -12.47 28.32
CA THR A 318 3.06 -13.72 29.08
C THR A 318 2.17 -14.73 28.33
N ASP A 319 2.10 -14.62 27.00
CA ASP A 319 1.28 -15.43 26.10
C ASP A 319 1.95 -16.77 25.70
N GLY A 320 2.94 -17.23 26.46
CA GLY A 320 3.63 -18.51 26.22
C GLY A 320 4.40 -19.04 27.43
N ASP A 321 4.82 -20.30 27.34
CA ASP A 321 5.45 -21.04 28.44
C ASP A 321 6.96 -21.21 28.23
N ALA A 322 7.77 -20.82 29.22
CA ALA A 322 9.23 -20.96 29.20
C ALA A 322 9.72 -22.39 29.41
N ALA A 323 8.88 -23.28 29.98
CA ALA A 323 9.18 -24.70 30.15
C ALA A 323 8.76 -25.56 28.94
N ALA A 324 7.92 -25.01 28.05
CA ALA A 324 7.48 -25.67 26.84
C ALA A 324 8.62 -25.82 25.80
N PRO A 325 8.52 -26.79 24.87
CA PRO A 325 9.45 -26.88 23.75
C PRO A 325 9.39 -25.60 22.91
N LEU A 326 10.57 -25.09 22.50
CA LEU A 326 10.70 -23.85 21.73
C LEU A 326 9.73 -23.80 20.53
N ARG A 327 8.92 -22.75 20.47
CA ARG A 327 8.22 -22.29 19.27
C ARG A 327 8.53 -20.81 19.07
N ALA A 328 9.23 -20.46 17.99
CA ALA A 328 9.43 -19.07 17.60
C ALA A 328 8.69 -18.74 16.30
N LEU A 329 7.96 -17.62 16.30
CA LEU A 329 7.33 -17.07 15.11
C LEU A 329 8.37 -16.25 14.33
N LEU A 330 8.65 -16.64 13.09
CA LEU A 330 9.48 -15.87 12.16
C LEU A 330 8.62 -14.78 11.52
N PHE A 331 8.69 -13.52 11.95
CA PHE A 331 7.78 -12.46 11.47
C PHE A 331 8.39 -11.52 10.39
N ASP A 332 9.71 -11.51 10.25
CA ASP A 332 10.40 -10.90 9.11
C ASP A 332 11.77 -11.58 8.82
N ALA A 333 12.31 -11.39 7.62
CA ALA A 333 13.67 -11.80 7.27
C ALA A 333 14.35 -10.78 6.33
N HIS A 334 15.68 -10.69 6.40
CA HIS A 334 16.50 -9.93 5.45
C HIS A 334 17.81 -10.64 5.11
N HIS A 335 18.31 -10.46 3.89
CA HIS A 335 19.54 -11.09 3.42
C HIS A 335 20.78 -10.20 3.68
N ASP A 336 21.62 -10.58 4.63
CA ASP A 336 22.93 -9.97 4.89
C ASP A 336 24.00 -10.51 3.91
N ARG A 337 24.78 -9.63 3.28
CA ARG A 337 25.77 -10.00 2.24
C ARG A 337 26.88 -10.92 2.74
N PHE A 338 27.17 -10.94 4.04
CA PHE A 338 28.26 -11.71 4.64
C PHE A 338 27.75 -12.84 5.54
N ARG A 339 26.57 -12.67 6.15
CA ARG A 339 26.01 -13.60 7.16
C ARG A 339 24.84 -14.46 6.66
N GLY A 340 24.40 -14.28 5.42
CA GLY A 340 23.25 -15.00 4.85
C GLY A 340 21.93 -14.41 5.36
N VAL A 341 20.89 -15.24 5.47
CA VAL A 341 19.59 -14.74 5.94
C VAL A 341 19.58 -14.52 7.45
N VAL A 342 19.19 -13.31 7.84
CA VAL A 342 18.95 -12.90 9.22
C VAL A 342 17.44 -12.90 9.44
N CYS A 343 17.02 -13.69 10.42
CA CYS A 343 15.62 -13.92 10.77
C CYS A 343 15.23 -13.03 11.96
N LEU A 344 14.12 -12.29 11.86
CA LEU A 344 13.51 -11.59 12.99
C LEU A 344 12.38 -12.45 13.56
N LEU A 345 12.47 -12.77 14.84
CA LEU A 345 11.59 -13.73 15.48
C LEU A 345 11.09 -13.29 16.86
N LYS A 346 9.88 -13.75 17.20
CA LYS A 346 9.32 -13.71 18.55
C LYS A 346 9.42 -15.11 19.13
N ALA A 347 10.10 -15.28 20.26
CA ALA A 347 10.07 -16.55 21.00
C ALA A 347 8.71 -16.67 21.69
N GLN A 348 7.76 -17.41 21.11
CA GLN A 348 6.43 -17.57 21.69
C GLN A 348 6.50 -18.51 22.90
N ASP A 349 7.10 -19.68 22.73
CA ASP A 349 7.30 -20.68 23.79
C ASP A 349 8.77 -21.06 23.88
N GLY A 350 9.20 -21.54 25.06
CA GLY A 350 10.58 -21.93 25.33
C GLY A 350 11.57 -20.77 25.19
N VAL A 351 12.79 -21.10 24.76
CA VAL A 351 13.92 -20.17 24.66
C VAL A 351 14.71 -20.47 23.37
N VAL A 352 15.09 -19.43 22.62
CA VAL A 352 16.08 -19.57 21.54
C VAL A 352 17.47 -19.36 22.15
N GLU A 353 18.32 -20.38 22.11
CA GLU A 353 19.70 -20.32 22.64
C GLU A 353 20.72 -20.55 21.52
N ARG A 354 21.91 -19.94 21.65
CA ARG A 354 22.99 -20.12 20.68
C ARG A 354 23.49 -21.58 20.66
N GLY A 355 23.66 -22.15 19.46
CA GLY A 355 23.97 -23.57 19.26
C GLY A 355 22.76 -24.50 19.37
N ALA A 356 21.56 -23.99 19.68
CA ALA A 356 20.35 -24.80 19.61
C ALA A 356 20.04 -25.21 18.16
N ARG A 357 19.50 -26.42 17.99
CA ARG A 357 18.97 -26.89 16.70
C ARG A 357 17.49 -26.56 16.60
N VAL A 358 17.07 -25.99 15.48
CA VAL A 358 15.68 -25.58 15.20
C VAL A 358 15.20 -26.18 13.88
N ARG A 359 13.90 -26.42 13.74
CA ARG A 359 13.26 -26.96 12.53
C ARG A 359 12.19 -26.01 12.04
N SER A 360 12.27 -25.63 10.77
CA SER A 360 11.19 -24.92 10.06
C SER A 360 9.99 -25.84 9.90
N HIS A 361 8.78 -25.40 10.28
CA HIS A 361 7.56 -26.18 10.04
C HIS A 361 7.23 -26.23 8.54
N ALA A 362 7.31 -25.09 7.86
CA ALA A 362 6.93 -24.93 6.45
C ALA A 362 7.89 -25.57 5.44
N THR A 363 9.11 -25.92 5.83
CA THR A 363 10.09 -26.62 4.97
C THR A 363 10.57 -27.97 5.54
N ASN A 364 10.29 -28.26 6.81
CA ASN A 364 10.78 -29.41 7.57
C ASN A 364 12.33 -29.56 7.63
N GLN A 365 13.07 -28.51 7.26
CA GLN A 365 14.54 -28.48 7.34
C GLN A 365 15.02 -28.11 8.74
N GLU A 366 16.13 -28.72 9.18
CA GLU A 366 16.76 -28.47 10.48
C GLU A 366 18.02 -27.59 10.32
N TYR A 367 18.11 -26.55 11.14
CA TYR A 367 19.16 -25.53 11.16
C TYR A 367 19.80 -25.43 12.56
N GLU A 368 20.89 -24.68 12.67
CA GLU A 368 21.60 -24.42 13.93
C GLU A 368 21.69 -22.90 14.17
N VAL A 369 21.40 -22.45 15.39
CA VAL A 369 21.46 -21.03 15.78
C VAL A 369 22.91 -20.59 15.95
N GLN A 370 23.52 -20.03 14.90
CA GLN A 370 24.92 -19.60 14.90
C GLN A 370 25.16 -18.38 15.80
N GLU A 371 24.19 -17.46 15.78
CA GLU A 371 24.14 -16.22 16.55
C GLU A 371 22.67 -15.86 16.80
N CYS A 372 22.37 -15.31 17.97
CA CYS A 372 21.07 -14.71 18.31
C CYS A 372 21.30 -13.41 19.08
N GLY A 373 20.29 -12.55 19.19
CA GLY A 373 20.43 -11.28 19.89
C GLY A 373 19.22 -10.36 19.83
N LEU A 374 19.40 -9.14 20.35
CA LEU A 374 18.41 -8.06 20.35
C LEU A 374 18.80 -6.95 19.35
N LEU A 375 17.86 -6.06 19.03
CA LEU A 375 18.09 -4.92 18.13
C LEU A 375 18.07 -3.62 18.93
N VAL A 376 19.21 -3.22 19.49
CA VAL A 376 19.31 -2.02 20.35
C VAL A 376 20.17 -0.93 19.69
N PRO A 377 19.57 -0.05 18.88
CA PRO A 377 18.78 -0.39 17.69
C PRO A 377 19.61 -1.12 16.62
N HIS A 378 20.91 -1.34 16.84
CA HIS A 378 21.75 -2.25 16.04
C HIS A 378 21.73 -3.68 16.61
N ARG A 379 22.16 -4.66 15.80
CA ARG A 379 22.31 -6.06 16.23
C ARG A 379 23.27 -6.18 17.41
N LEU A 380 22.74 -6.47 18.59
CA LEU A 380 23.44 -6.76 19.83
C LEU A 380 23.38 -8.28 20.08
N PRO A 381 24.48 -9.04 19.94
CA PRO A 381 24.47 -10.48 20.22
C PRO A 381 24.18 -10.79 21.69
N THR A 382 23.36 -11.81 21.96
CA THR A 382 23.08 -12.34 23.30
C THR A 382 23.12 -13.87 23.28
N ASP A 383 23.37 -14.49 24.43
CA ASP A 383 23.42 -15.97 24.52
C ASP A 383 22.06 -16.62 24.23
N LYS A 384 20.97 -15.88 24.47
CA LYS A 384 19.59 -16.33 24.28
C LYS A 384 18.55 -15.22 24.13
N ILE A 385 17.39 -15.61 23.59
CA ILE A 385 16.13 -14.86 23.54
C ILE A 385 15.08 -15.68 24.32
N PRO A 386 14.61 -15.21 25.49
CA PRO A 386 13.58 -15.88 26.28
C PRO A 386 12.17 -15.68 25.72
N THR A 387 11.24 -16.46 26.25
CA THR A 387 9.80 -16.43 26.01
C THR A 387 9.21 -15.01 26.07
N GLY A 388 8.29 -14.72 25.16
CA GLY A 388 7.65 -13.41 25.01
C GLY A 388 8.51 -12.35 24.31
N LEU A 389 9.82 -12.57 24.12
CA LEU A 389 10.73 -11.55 23.60
C LEU A 389 10.93 -11.64 22.07
N ILE A 390 11.05 -10.47 21.44
CA ILE A 390 11.48 -10.31 20.05
C ILE A 390 13.00 -10.16 19.97
N GLY A 391 13.61 -10.78 18.97
CA GLY A 391 15.04 -10.64 18.66
C GLY A 391 15.38 -11.11 17.24
N TYR A 392 16.67 -11.19 16.92
CA TYR A 392 17.16 -11.74 15.66
C TYR A 392 17.91 -13.06 15.87
N ALA A 393 17.92 -13.91 14.84
CA ALA A 393 18.71 -15.14 14.79
C ALA A 393 19.34 -15.35 13.41
N ILE A 394 20.51 -15.98 13.38
CA ILE A 394 21.25 -16.34 12.17
C ILE A 394 21.34 -17.86 12.11
N LEU A 395 20.65 -18.46 11.14
CA LEU A 395 20.40 -19.90 11.06
C LEU A 395 21.24 -20.63 10.00
N GLY A 396 22.16 -19.91 9.34
CA GLY A 396 22.96 -20.45 8.22
C GLY A 396 22.17 -20.68 6.92
N MET A 397 20.91 -20.22 6.86
CA MET A 397 20.08 -20.20 5.65
C MET A 397 20.78 -19.42 4.53
N LYS A 398 20.86 -20.03 3.34
CA LYS A 398 21.58 -19.51 2.17
C LYS A 398 20.67 -18.76 1.21
N ARG A 399 19.36 -18.92 1.36
CA ARG A 399 18.34 -18.42 0.44
C ARG A 399 17.21 -17.74 1.19
N ALA A 400 16.77 -16.58 0.70
CA ALA A 400 15.61 -15.89 1.27
C ALA A 400 14.35 -16.79 1.25
N GLU A 401 14.22 -17.67 0.25
CA GLU A 401 13.08 -18.59 0.13
C GLU A 401 13.07 -19.76 1.14
N GLU A 402 14.16 -19.97 1.88
CA GLU A 402 14.22 -20.89 3.04
C GLU A 402 13.55 -20.25 4.28
N ALA A 403 13.69 -18.94 4.44
CA ALA A 403 13.15 -18.14 5.55
C ALA A 403 11.70 -17.70 5.27
N ARG A 404 10.79 -18.66 5.18
CA ARG A 404 9.36 -18.38 4.93
C ARG A 404 8.76 -17.57 6.09
N VAL A 405 8.33 -16.35 5.80
CA VAL A 405 7.80 -15.46 6.84
C VAL A 405 6.41 -15.94 7.31
N GLY A 406 6.25 -15.94 8.63
CA GLY A 406 5.15 -16.52 9.40
C GLY A 406 5.21 -18.05 9.55
N ASP A 407 6.37 -18.65 9.27
CA ASP A 407 6.69 -20.02 9.68
C ASP A 407 6.93 -20.12 11.21
N THR A 408 6.72 -21.30 11.77
CA THR A 408 7.09 -21.63 13.15
C THR A 408 8.40 -22.38 13.15
N LEU A 409 9.41 -21.81 13.83
CA LEU A 409 10.67 -22.49 14.14
C LEU A 409 10.49 -23.28 15.43
N HIS A 410 10.41 -24.60 15.31
CA HIS A 410 10.32 -25.53 16.45
C HIS A 410 11.71 -25.90 16.96
N GLY A 411 11.90 -25.96 18.27
CA GLY A 411 13.13 -26.51 18.86
C GLY A 411 13.30 -28.00 18.52
N VAL A 412 14.55 -28.45 18.43
CA VAL A 412 14.91 -29.86 18.26
C VAL A 412 15.70 -30.33 19.49
N PRO A 413 15.01 -30.77 20.57
CA PRO A 413 15.69 -31.21 21.79
C PRO A 413 16.63 -32.40 21.55
N PRO A 414 17.76 -32.51 22.28
CA PRO A 414 18.70 -33.60 22.12
C PRO A 414 18.07 -34.97 22.44
N PRO A 415 18.62 -36.08 21.90
CA PRO A 415 18.12 -37.42 22.17
C PRO A 415 18.07 -37.73 23.67
N GLY A 416 16.91 -38.15 24.18
CA GLY A 416 16.68 -38.42 25.60
C GLY A 416 16.07 -37.27 26.40
N SER A 417 15.96 -36.05 25.85
CA SER A 417 15.26 -34.95 26.52
C SER A 417 13.76 -35.26 26.70
N PRO A 418 13.15 -34.99 27.88
CA PRO A 418 11.71 -35.19 28.10
C PRO A 418 10.86 -34.28 27.19
N LEU A 419 11.38 -33.12 26.80
CA LEU A 419 10.73 -32.19 25.87
C LEU A 419 10.66 -32.73 24.44
N ARG A 420 11.37 -33.81 24.09
CA ARG A 420 11.41 -34.31 22.70
C ARG A 420 10.06 -34.85 22.22
N ALA A 421 9.27 -35.44 23.11
CA ALA A 421 7.90 -35.89 22.78
C ALA A 421 6.96 -34.68 22.57
N ALA A 422 7.03 -33.69 23.46
CA ALA A 422 6.27 -32.45 23.33
C ALA A 422 6.65 -31.67 22.05
N ALA A 423 7.94 -31.55 21.72
CA ALA A 423 8.43 -30.88 20.52
C ALA A 423 8.03 -31.58 19.21
N ALA A 424 7.70 -32.87 19.26
CA ALA A 424 7.18 -33.61 18.11
C ALA A 424 5.65 -33.52 17.98
N ALA A 425 4.95 -33.19 19.07
CA ALA A 425 3.49 -32.99 19.13
C ALA A 425 3.09 -31.50 19.13
N ALA A 426 4.06 -30.59 19.08
CA ALA A 426 3.83 -29.15 19.11
C ALA A 426 3.16 -28.68 17.82
N GLU A 427 1.90 -28.25 17.91
CA GLU A 427 1.23 -27.59 16.80
C GLU A 427 1.98 -26.29 16.42
N PRO A 428 2.03 -25.94 15.11
CA PRO A 428 2.57 -24.65 14.69
C PRO A 428 1.76 -23.51 15.33
N LEU A 429 2.40 -22.36 15.46
CA LEU A 429 1.69 -21.13 15.79
C LEU A 429 0.70 -20.80 14.65
N PRO A 430 -0.40 -20.06 14.90
CA PRO A 430 -1.35 -19.66 13.87
C PRO A 430 -0.63 -18.84 12.78
N GLY A 431 -0.23 -19.57 11.74
CA GLY A 431 0.79 -19.15 10.78
C GLY A 431 0.23 -18.49 9.54
N PHE A 432 1.13 -17.91 8.78
CA PHE A 432 0.80 -16.86 7.82
C PHE A 432 0.52 -17.39 6.41
N GLN A 433 -0.43 -16.77 5.69
CA GLN A 433 -0.75 -17.11 4.30
C GLN A 433 0.23 -16.40 3.34
N PRO A 434 0.77 -17.09 2.32
CA PRO A 434 1.78 -16.50 1.43
C PRO A 434 1.24 -15.29 0.66
N ALA A 435 2.13 -14.38 0.26
CA ALA A 435 1.80 -13.24 -0.59
C ALA A 435 1.00 -13.68 -1.82
N VAL A 436 -0.23 -13.18 -1.97
CA VAL A 436 -1.05 -13.35 -3.16
C VAL A 436 -0.96 -12.06 -3.98
N PRO A 437 -0.24 -12.04 -5.12
CA PRO A 437 -0.17 -10.86 -5.96
C PRO A 437 -1.54 -10.50 -6.53
N LYS A 438 -1.89 -9.22 -6.43
CA LYS A 438 -3.20 -8.67 -6.82
C LYS A 438 -3.12 -7.90 -8.14
N VAL A 439 -2.00 -7.22 -8.37
CA VAL A 439 -1.72 -6.45 -9.59
C VAL A 439 -0.60 -7.13 -10.38
N PHE A 440 -0.78 -7.28 -11.69
CA PHE A 440 0.21 -7.83 -12.60
C PHE A 440 0.56 -6.84 -13.71
N ALA A 441 1.85 -6.72 -14.03
CA ALA A 441 2.37 -5.95 -15.16
C ALA A 441 3.51 -6.72 -15.86
N GLY A 442 3.65 -6.52 -17.16
CA GLY A 442 4.80 -6.97 -17.92
C GLY A 442 5.92 -5.93 -17.86
N VAL A 443 7.09 -6.34 -17.37
CA VAL A 443 8.31 -5.53 -17.23
C VAL A 443 9.31 -5.95 -18.30
N TYR A 444 9.66 -5.02 -19.19
CA TYR A 444 10.54 -5.24 -20.34
C TYR A 444 11.73 -4.26 -20.26
N PRO A 445 12.93 -4.62 -20.77
CA PRO A 445 14.06 -3.69 -20.77
C PRO A 445 13.82 -2.56 -21.78
N ALA A 446 14.41 -1.38 -21.56
CA ALA A 446 14.28 -0.26 -22.49
C ALA A 446 15.01 -0.51 -23.82
N ALA A 447 16.19 -1.13 -23.78
CA ALA A 447 16.92 -1.62 -24.93
C ALA A 447 17.15 -3.15 -24.87
N SER A 448 17.29 -3.80 -26.05
CA SER A 448 17.35 -5.27 -26.13
C SER A 448 18.63 -5.90 -25.55
N ASP A 449 19.70 -5.12 -25.44
CA ASP A 449 20.99 -5.47 -24.85
C ASP A 449 20.99 -5.39 -23.30
N GLU A 450 20.07 -4.64 -22.70
CA GLU A 450 19.94 -4.50 -21.24
C GLU A 450 19.30 -5.73 -20.57
N LEU A 451 18.84 -6.73 -21.35
CA LEU A 451 18.10 -7.90 -20.87
C LEU A 451 18.86 -8.70 -19.78
N GLU A 452 20.19 -8.84 -19.87
CA GLU A 452 20.98 -9.50 -18.82
C GLU A 452 21.14 -8.63 -17.57
N GLY A 453 21.14 -7.30 -17.72
CA GLY A 453 21.04 -6.35 -16.61
C GLY A 453 19.73 -6.50 -15.87
N LEU A 454 18.60 -6.49 -16.59
CA LEU A 454 17.26 -6.69 -16.04
C LEU A 454 17.12 -8.04 -15.32
N LYS A 455 17.61 -9.15 -15.92
CA LYS A 455 17.64 -10.48 -15.27
C LYS A 455 18.42 -10.46 -13.96
N THR A 456 19.58 -9.79 -13.94
CA THR A 456 20.45 -9.69 -12.75
C THR A 456 19.82 -8.83 -11.67
N ALA A 457 19.20 -7.71 -12.05
CA ALA A 457 18.49 -6.80 -11.16
C ALA A 457 17.27 -7.47 -10.51
N MET A 458 16.42 -8.10 -11.33
CA MET A 458 15.26 -8.87 -10.88
C MET A 458 15.67 -9.97 -9.88
N SER A 459 16.70 -10.75 -10.20
CA SER A 459 17.19 -11.84 -9.34
C SER A 459 17.78 -11.37 -8.00
N ARG A 460 18.17 -10.09 -7.89
CA ARG A 460 18.67 -9.50 -6.64
C ARG A 460 17.54 -8.89 -5.80
N LEU A 461 16.61 -8.16 -6.42
CA LEU A 461 15.47 -7.57 -5.70
C LEU A 461 14.57 -8.64 -5.08
N LEU A 462 14.34 -9.76 -5.78
CA LEU A 462 13.57 -10.90 -5.27
C LEU A 462 14.19 -11.61 -4.04
N LEU A 463 15.48 -11.38 -3.75
CA LEU A 463 16.11 -11.84 -2.50
C LEU A 463 15.86 -10.88 -1.32
N THR A 464 15.42 -9.66 -1.60
CA THR A 464 15.04 -8.64 -0.59
C THR A 464 13.52 -8.54 -0.41
N ASP A 465 12.77 -8.89 -1.46
CA ASP A 465 11.31 -8.81 -1.51
C ASP A 465 10.74 -10.12 -2.06
N ALA A 466 10.32 -10.99 -1.13
CA ALA A 466 9.71 -12.28 -1.44
C ALA A 466 8.19 -12.18 -1.74
N SER A 467 7.62 -10.96 -1.81
CA SER A 467 6.20 -10.75 -2.12
C SER A 467 5.93 -10.51 -3.61
N VAL A 468 6.97 -10.19 -4.39
CA VAL A 468 6.91 -10.11 -5.85
C VAL A 468 7.08 -11.48 -6.49
N VAL A 469 6.20 -11.81 -7.44
CA VAL A 469 6.29 -13.05 -8.23
C VAL A 469 6.65 -12.71 -9.68
N ALA A 470 7.80 -13.17 -10.16
CA ALA A 470 8.27 -12.91 -11.53
C ALA A 470 8.34 -14.20 -12.38
N ALA A 471 7.52 -14.26 -13.43
CA ALA A 471 7.61 -15.27 -14.48
C ALA A 471 8.25 -14.68 -15.76
N LYS A 472 8.88 -15.49 -16.61
CA LYS A 472 9.45 -15.01 -17.89
C LYS A 472 8.35 -14.93 -18.95
N GLU A 473 8.24 -13.78 -19.62
CA GLU A 473 7.24 -13.52 -20.66
C GLU A 473 7.90 -13.18 -22.00
N ARG A 474 7.18 -13.41 -23.10
CA ARG A 474 7.58 -12.96 -24.45
C ARG A 474 6.43 -12.23 -25.13
N SER A 475 6.62 -10.94 -25.38
CA SER A 475 5.76 -10.12 -26.22
C SER A 475 6.18 -10.23 -27.69
N SER A 476 5.22 -10.19 -28.61
CA SER A 476 5.47 -9.99 -30.04
C SER A 476 6.11 -8.62 -30.36
N ALA A 477 5.82 -7.60 -29.54
CA ALA A 477 6.27 -6.23 -29.74
C ALA A 477 7.48 -5.84 -28.87
N LEU A 478 7.48 -6.22 -27.59
CA LEU A 478 8.51 -5.82 -26.61
C LEU A 478 9.61 -6.88 -26.40
N GLY A 479 9.55 -8.02 -27.13
CA GLY A 479 10.56 -9.07 -27.03
C GLY A 479 10.46 -9.89 -25.74
N LEU A 480 11.60 -10.14 -25.09
CA LEU A 480 11.66 -10.92 -23.85
C LEU A 480 11.63 -10.01 -22.63
N GLY A 481 10.82 -10.37 -21.64
CA GLY A 481 10.69 -9.64 -20.37
C GLY A 481 10.19 -10.54 -19.25
N PHE A 482 9.58 -9.93 -18.24
CA PHE A 482 9.04 -10.61 -17.07
C PHE A 482 7.59 -10.22 -16.82
N ARG A 483 6.72 -11.20 -16.58
CA ARG A 483 5.40 -10.99 -15.98
C ARG A 483 5.60 -10.90 -14.47
N CYS A 484 5.47 -9.71 -13.91
CA CYS A 484 5.62 -9.46 -12.49
C CYS A 484 4.25 -9.27 -11.82
N GLY A 485 4.02 -9.98 -10.73
CA GLY A 485 2.89 -9.79 -9.82
C GLY A 485 3.35 -9.05 -8.55
N PHE A 486 2.56 -8.07 -8.12
CA PHE A 486 2.75 -7.21 -6.96
C PHE A 486 1.52 -7.23 -6.06
N LEU A 487 1.69 -6.83 -4.80
CA LEU A 487 0.58 -6.68 -3.84
C LEU A 487 -0.37 -5.53 -4.24
N GLY A 488 0.14 -4.47 -4.88
CA GLY A 488 -0.63 -3.31 -5.34
C GLY A 488 0.16 -2.38 -6.26
N LEU A 489 -0.39 -1.19 -6.54
CA LEU A 489 0.20 -0.17 -7.43
C LEU A 489 1.42 0.54 -6.82
N LEU A 490 1.35 0.99 -5.57
CA LEU A 490 2.48 1.64 -4.91
C LEU A 490 3.64 0.66 -4.73
N HIS A 491 3.35 -0.59 -4.38
CA HIS A 491 4.39 -1.61 -4.29
C HIS A 491 5.06 -1.83 -5.66
N MET A 492 4.28 -1.93 -6.75
CA MET A 492 4.84 -1.94 -8.11
C MET A 492 5.76 -0.73 -8.37
N ASP A 493 5.29 0.50 -8.11
CA ASP A 493 6.07 1.72 -8.35
C ASP A 493 7.32 1.84 -7.46
N VAL A 494 7.27 1.33 -6.23
CA VAL A 494 8.41 1.26 -5.30
C VAL A 494 9.44 0.24 -5.80
N PHE A 495 9.03 -0.97 -6.16
CA PHE A 495 9.92 -2.02 -6.68
C PHE A 495 10.63 -1.57 -7.97
N LEU A 496 9.92 -0.87 -8.85
CA LEU A 496 10.46 -0.32 -10.10
C LEU A 496 11.39 0.88 -9.85
N GLN A 497 11.10 1.72 -8.86
CA GLN A 497 12.04 2.77 -8.44
C GLN A 497 13.32 2.16 -7.84
N ARG A 498 13.21 1.14 -6.99
CA ARG A 498 14.37 0.37 -6.47
C ARG A 498 15.20 -0.22 -7.60
N MET A 499 14.56 -0.78 -8.64
CA MET A 499 15.25 -1.32 -9.83
C MET A 499 16.07 -0.27 -10.59
N ARG A 500 15.54 0.94 -10.76
CA ARG A 500 16.28 2.06 -11.37
C ARG A 500 17.41 2.58 -10.46
N GLN A 501 17.14 2.82 -9.17
CA GLN A 501 18.12 3.42 -8.25
C GLN A 501 19.22 2.45 -7.80
N GLU A 502 18.87 1.24 -7.33
CA GLU A 502 19.84 0.28 -6.78
C GLU A 502 20.65 -0.43 -7.87
N HIS A 503 20.10 -0.57 -9.08
CA HIS A 503 20.64 -1.44 -10.14
C HIS A 503 20.79 -0.76 -11.51
N GLY A 504 20.35 0.49 -11.68
CA GLY A 504 20.54 1.25 -12.93
C GLY A 504 19.82 0.67 -14.15
N ALA A 505 18.80 -0.18 -13.94
CA ALA A 505 18.09 -0.85 -15.02
C ALA A 505 16.82 -0.08 -15.38
N ASP A 506 16.79 0.52 -16.56
CA ASP A 506 15.59 1.20 -17.08
C ASP A 506 14.64 0.21 -17.78
N VAL A 507 13.36 0.39 -17.51
CA VAL A 507 12.31 -0.59 -17.85
C VAL A 507 11.04 0.06 -18.39
N LEU A 508 10.46 -0.63 -19.38
CA LEU A 508 9.16 -0.38 -19.99
C LEU A 508 8.11 -1.28 -19.31
N LEU A 509 6.89 -0.76 -19.21
CA LEU A 509 5.81 -1.37 -18.42
C LEU A 509 4.54 -1.50 -19.27
N THR A 510 3.92 -2.67 -19.31
CA THR A 510 2.53 -2.79 -19.78
C THR A 510 1.59 -2.10 -18.78
N PRO A 511 0.33 -1.79 -19.15
CA PRO A 511 -0.65 -1.33 -18.16
C PRO A 511 -0.82 -2.37 -17.04
N PRO A 512 -1.08 -1.94 -15.79
CA PRO A 512 -1.40 -2.86 -14.70
C PRO A 512 -2.72 -3.57 -14.97
N THR A 513 -2.80 -4.82 -14.55
CA THR A 513 -3.92 -5.74 -14.80
C THR A 513 -4.18 -6.61 -13.57
N VAL A 514 -5.38 -7.18 -13.46
CA VAL A 514 -5.81 -7.98 -12.30
C VAL A 514 -6.12 -9.43 -12.73
N PRO A 515 -5.98 -10.43 -11.84
CA PRO A 515 -6.36 -11.80 -12.15
C PRO A 515 -7.88 -11.97 -12.22
N TYR A 516 -8.38 -12.69 -13.22
CA TYR A 516 -9.80 -13.08 -13.35
C TYR A 516 -9.94 -14.59 -13.16
N ARG A 517 -10.97 -15.04 -12.41
CA ARG A 517 -11.28 -16.47 -12.27
C ARG A 517 -12.36 -16.87 -13.28
N LEU A 518 -12.00 -17.75 -14.20
CA LEU A 518 -12.84 -18.23 -15.29
C LEU A 518 -13.35 -19.64 -14.95
N VAL A 519 -14.67 -19.84 -15.02
CA VAL A 519 -15.30 -21.16 -14.84
C VAL A 519 -15.84 -21.62 -16.19
N TYR A 520 -15.38 -22.76 -16.69
CA TYR A 520 -15.78 -23.30 -17.99
C TYR A 520 -17.01 -24.23 -17.89
N LYS A 521 -17.56 -24.62 -19.04
CA LYS A 521 -18.79 -25.44 -19.13
C LYS A 521 -18.63 -26.88 -18.65
N ASP A 522 -17.39 -27.36 -18.56
CA ASP A 522 -17.01 -28.66 -18.00
C ASP A 522 -16.78 -28.62 -16.48
N GLY A 523 -16.89 -27.45 -15.85
CA GLY A 523 -16.62 -27.25 -14.43
C GLY A 523 -15.13 -27.04 -14.09
N THR A 524 -14.25 -26.93 -15.08
CA THR A 524 -12.85 -26.52 -14.82
C THR A 524 -12.76 -25.05 -14.48
N GLU A 525 -11.84 -24.70 -13.58
CA GLU A 525 -11.52 -23.32 -13.22
C GLU A 525 -10.11 -22.95 -13.67
N ARG A 526 -9.93 -21.72 -14.18
CA ARG A 526 -8.60 -21.15 -14.49
C ARG A 526 -8.55 -19.71 -14.03
N VAL A 527 -7.52 -19.36 -13.27
CA VAL A 527 -7.15 -17.97 -13.01
C VAL A 527 -6.31 -17.45 -14.17
N VAL A 528 -6.70 -16.34 -14.76
CA VAL A 528 -6.00 -15.69 -15.88
C VAL A 528 -5.58 -14.29 -15.46
N SER A 529 -4.27 -14.06 -15.34
CA SER A 529 -3.70 -12.73 -15.05
C SER A 529 -3.18 -12.01 -16.28
N ASN A 530 -2.95 -12.70 -17.40
CA ASN A 530 -2.50 -12.13 -18.67
C ASN A 530 -3.70 -11.88 -19.61
N PRO A 531 -3.97 -10.63 -20.06
CA PRO A 531 -5.04 -10.36 -21.01
C PRO A 531 -4.99 -11.23 -22.27
N VAL A 532 -3.79 -11.55 -22.78
CA VAL A 532 -3.62 -12.38 -24.00
C VAL A 532 -4.19 -13.79 -23.82
N GLU A 533 -4.06 -14.36 -22.61
CA GLU A 533 -4.59 -15.67 -22.24
C GLU A 533 -6.10 -15.67 -21.96
N PHE A 534 -6.77 -14.51 -22.02
CA PHE A 534 -8.22 -14.42 -21.85
C PHE A 534 -8.92 -14.99 -23.11
N PRO A 535 -9.84 -15.97 -22.97
CA PRO A 535 -10.48 -16.66 -24.10
C PRO A 535 -11.11 -15.71 -25.13
N CYS A 536 -10.85 -15.95 -26.41
CA CYS A 536 -11.39 -15.14 -27.50
C CYS A 536 -11.92 -15.99 -28.66
N ALA A 537 -13.19 -15.79 -29.02
CA ALA A 537 -13.91 -16.64 -29.97
C ALA A 537 -13.29 -16.83 -31.39
N PRO A 538 -12.53 -15.87 -31.98
CA PRO A 538 -11.87 -16.08 -33.27
C PRO A 538 -10.66 -17.02 -33.17
N ASP A 539 -10.07 -17.13 -31.98
CA ASP A 539 -8.77 -17.77 -31.77
C ASP A 539 -8.95 -19.29 -31.50
N GLY A 540 -10.19 -19.75 -31.32
CA GLY A 540 -10.59 -21.15 -31.14
C GLY A 540 -10.93 -21.53 -29.70
N ASP A 541 -10.77 -20.61 -28.74
CA ASP A 541 -10.93 -20.89 -27.31
C ASP A 541 -12.36 -21.27 -26.92
N ALA A 542 -12.47 -22.20 -25.97
CA ALA A 542 -13.72 -22.46 -25.27
C ALA A 542 -14.11 -21.21 -24.45
N MET A 543 -15.29 -20.66 -24.70
CA MET A 543 -15.79 -19.54 -23.90
C MET A 543 -16.16 -20.00 -22.48
N PRO A 544 -15.76 -19.27 -21.43
CA PRO A 544 -16.18 -19.56 -20.07
C PRO A 544 -17.70 -19.42 -19.92
N ARG A 545 -18.25 -20.13 -18.94
CA ARG A 545 -19.65 -20.03 -18.53
C ARG A 545 -19.86 -18.83 -17.62
N GLU A 546 -18.95 -18.64 -16.66
CA GLU A 546 -18.96 -17.58 -15.66
C GLU A 546 -17.56 -16.95 -15.56
N VAL A 547 -17.51 -15.64 -15.39
CA VAL A 547 -16.27 -14.87 -15.22
C VAL A 547 -16.40 -14.03 -13.95
N TRP A 548 -15.47 -14.25 -13.03
CA TRP A 548 -15.43 -13.57 -11.74
C TRP A 548 -14.31 -12.53 -11.75
N GLU A 549 -14.68 -11.27 -11.49
CA GLU A 549 -13.74 -10.15 -11.30
C GLU A 549 -13.42 -9.96 -9.80
N PRO A 550 -12.16 -9.64 -9.44
CA PRO A 550 -11.79 -9.33 -8.08
C PRO A 550 -12.37 -7.96 -7.68
N MET A 551 -13.05 -7.92 -6.55
CA MET A 551 -13.60 -6.71 -5.95
C MET A 551 -12.74 -6.26 -4.77
N VAL A 552 -12.79 -4.98 -4.48
CA VAL A 552 -12.14 -4.36 -3.32
C VAL A 552 -13.12 -3.46 -2.57
N SER A 553 -13.03 -3.46 -1.25
CA SER A 553 -13.78 -2.58 -0.35
C SER A 553 -12.98 -1.30 -0.13
N VAL A 554 -13.22 -0.30 -0.98
CA VAL A 554 -12.53 0.98 -0.97
C VAL A 554 -13.14 1.88 0.12
N THR A 555 -12.29 2.36 1.03
CA THR A 555 -12.66 3.40 2.00
C THR A 555 -12.10 4.74 1.52
N LEU A 556 -12.98 5.72 1.32
CA LEU A 556 -12.62 7.10 1.01
C LEU A 556 -12.89 7.97 2.23
N VAL A 557 -11.96 8.86 2.60
CA VAL A 557 -12.21 9.96 3.56
C VAL A 557 -11.92 11.27 2.85
N ALA A 558 -12.83 12.25 2.94
CA ALA A 558 -12.69 13.56 2.27
C ALA A 558 -13.53 14.64 2.97
N PRO A 559 -13.24 15.95 2.76
CA PRO A 559 -14.17 17.02 3.11
C PRO A 559 -15.54 16.84 2.45
N ILE A 560 -16.62 17.13 3.18
CA ILE A 560 -18.00 16.86 2.73
C ILE A 560 -18.37 17.58 1.42
N GLU A 561 -17.69 18.68 1.10
CA GLU A 561 -17.82 19.45 -0.15
C GLU A 561 -17.62 18.59 -1.41
N PHE A 562 -16.66 17.66 -1.38
CA PHE A 562 -16.30 16.82 -2.54
C PHE A 562 -17.15 15.54 -2.66
N MET A 563 -18.09 15.32 -1.74
CA MET A 563 -18.88 14.08 -1.65
C MET A 563 -19.62 13.78 -2.96
N GLY A 564 -20.20 14.78 -3.63
CA GLY A 564 -20.93 14.61 -4.89
C GLY A 564 -20.05 14.09 -6.03
N ASP A 565 -18.88 14.71 -6.23
CA ASP A 565 -17.93 14.33 -7.28
C ASP A 565 -17.32 12.95 -7.03
N LEU A 566 -17.07 12.60 -5.76
CA LEU A 566 -16.58 11.27 -5.37
C LEU A 566 -17.64 10.18 -5.59
N ILE A 567 -18.90 10.44 -5.25
CA ILE A 567 -20.02 9.52 -5.54
C ILE A 567 -20.13 9.30 -7.05
N GLN A 568 -20.13 10.38 -7.85
CA GLN A 568 -20.19 10.26 -9.31
C GLN A 568 -18.99 9.49 -9.88
N LEU A 569 -17.77 9.73 -9.38
CA LEU A 569 -16.57 8.99 -9.79
C LEU A 569 -16.67 7.49 -9.50
N CYS A 570 -17.23 7.11 -8.34
CA CYS A 570 -17.40 5.69 -8.00
C CYS A 570 -18.48 5.01 -8.85
N GLN A 571 -19.58 5.71 -9.15
CA GLN A 571 -20.64 5.22 -10.04
C GLN A 571 -20.15 5.07 -11.50
N ASP A 572 -19.38 6.03 -12.02
CA ASP A 572 -18.63 5.97 -13.30
C ASP A 572 -17.77 4.69 -13.41
N ARG A 573 -17.35 4.13 -12.27
CA ARG A 573 -16.45 2.98 -12.13
C ARG A 573 -17.13 1.72 -11.60
N ARG A 574 -18.45 1.59 -11.79
CA ARG A 574 -19.24 0.38 -11.44
C ARG A 574 -19.21 0.03 -9.94
N GLY A 575 -19.02 1.05 -9.10
CA GLY A 575 -18.94 0.94 -7.64
C GLY A 575 -20.30 0.97 -6.94
N GLU A 576 -20.43 0.17 -5.88
CA GLU A 576 -21.63 0.03 -5.06
C GLU A 576 -21.37 0.59 -3.65
N LEU A 577 -22.08 1.65 -3.27
CA LEU A 577 -21.97 2.27 -1.94
C LEU A 577 -22.50 1.30 -0.87
N GLN A 578 -21.69 1.03 0.14
CA GLN A 578 -22.00 0.12 1.26
C GLN A 578 -22.36 0.88 2.55
N ASP A 579 -21.61 1.95 2.84
CA ASP A 579 -21.66 2.66 4.13
C ASP A 579 -21.25 4.13 3.95
N GLN A 580 -21.80 5.02 4.77
CA GLN A 580 -21.48 6.45 4.80
C GLN A 580 -21.55 6.99 6.24
N VAL A 581 -20.45 7.61 6.69
CA VAL A 581 -20.33 8.18 8.04
C VAL A 581 -19.81 9.61 7.91
N VAL A 582 -20.41 10.56 8.65
CA VAL A 582 -19.93 11.94 8.73
C VAL A 582 -19.07 12.09 9.98
N LEU A 583 -17.89 12.70 9.82
CA LEU A 583 -16.88 12.95 10.84
C LEU A 583 -16.78 14.45 11.13
N GLY A 584 -16.32 14.81 12.32
CA GLY A 584 -16.25 16.18 12.82
C GLY A 584 -17.61 16.81 13.10
N SER A 585 -17.62 18.13 13.34
CA SER A 585 -18.83 18.92 13.53
C SER A 585 -18.63 20.35 13.04
N GLY A 586 -19.63 20.90 12.35
CA GLY A 586 -19.56 22.24 11.76
C GLY A 586 -18.75 22.30 10.45
N SER A 587 -18.01 23.39 10.25
CA SER A 587 -17.37 23.74 8.97
C SER A 587 -16.25 22.79 8.53
N SER A 588 -15.62 22.08 9.46
CA SER A 588 -14.53 21.12 9.18
C SER A 588 -15.05 19.68 8.98
N SER A 589 -16.33 19.52 8.59
CA SER A 589 -16.95 18.19 8.49
C SER A 589 -16.42 17.38 7.29
N ARG A 590 -16.05 16.13 7.58
CA ARG A 590 -15.49 15.17 6.63
C ARG A 590 -16.48 14.02 6.46
N VAL A 591 -16.39 13.29 5.36
CA VAL A 591 -17.23 12.11 5.08
C VAL A 591 -16.33 10.91 4.81
N LEU A 592 -16.65 9.80 5.46
CA LEU A 592 -16.11 8.48 5.20
C LEU A 592 -17.14 7.72 4.36
N LEU A 593 -16.74 7.28 3.16
CA LEU A 593 -17.57 6.50 2.23
C LEU A 593 -16.92 5.13 2.01
N LYS A 594 -17.68 4.04 2.18
CA LYS A 594 -17.22 2.68 1.82
C LYS A 594 -17.91 2.21 0.54
N TYR A 595 -17.12 1.75 -0.42
CA TYR A 595 -17.57 1.30 -1.73
C TYR A 595 -17.02 -0.08 -2.07
N TRP A 596 -17.85 -0.97 -2.62
CA TRP A 596 -17.35 -2.14 -3.35
C TRP A 596 -17.08 -1.74 -4.80
N LEU A 597 -15.82 -1.83 -5.22
CA LEU A 597 -15.35 -1.43 -6.55
C LEU A 597 -14.57 -2.58 -7.22
N PRO A 598 -14.60 -2.71 -8.56
CA PRO A 598 -13.76 -3.68 -9.25
C PRO A 598 -12.30 -3.27 -9.20
N MET A 599 -11.40 -4.20 -8.85
CA MET A 599 -9.98 -3.87 -8.70
C MET A 599 -9.33 -3.38 -10.02
N ALA A 600 -9.86 -3.80 -11.17
CA ALA A 600 -9.42 -3.31 -12.48
C ALA A 600 -9.62 -1.78 -12.66
N GLU A 601 -10.67 -1.21 -12.07
CA GLU A 601 -10.97 0.23 -12.16
C GLU A 601 -10.07 1.05 -11.22
N LEU A 602 -9.76 0.49 -10.04
CA LEU A 602 -8.76 1.01 -9.10
C LEU A 602 -7.38 1.07 -9.79
N ALA A 603 -6.96 -0.04 -10.41
CA ALA A 603 -5.65 -0.21 -11.03
C ALA A 603 -5.38 0.76 -12.20
N GLU A 604 -6.41 1.17 -12.96
CA GLU A 604 -6.21 2.02 -14.13
C GLU A 604 -5.85 3.47 -13.78
N SER A 605 -6.61 4.13 -12.88
CA SER A 605 -6.45 5.58 -12.62
C SER A 605 -7.21 6.13 -11.40
N LEU A 606 -7.85 5.30 -10.55
CA LEU A 606 -8.80 5.81 -9.56
C LEU A 606 -8.15 6.75 -8.54
N TYR A 607 -6.99 6.37 -7.98
CA TYR A 607 -6.26 7.15 -6.98
C TYR A 607 -5.90 8.56 -7.49
N ASP A 608 -5.29 8.62 -8.68
CA ASP A 608 -4.90 9.87 -9.34
C ASP A 608 -6.10 10.79 -9.59
N ARG A 609 -7.26 10.21 -9.97
CA ARG A 609 -8.50 10.94 -10.25
C ARG A 609 -9.21 11.40 -8.97
N VAL A 610 -9.16 10.63 -7.87
CA VAL A 610 -9.64 11.05 -6.53
C VAL A 610 -8.81 12.23 -6.01
N LYS A 611 -7.48 12.11 -6.01
CA LYS A 611 -6.58 13.20 -5.59
C LYS A 611 -6.75 14.45 -6.47
N SER A 612 -6.91 14.30 -7.79
CA SER A 612 -7.11 15.44 -8.70
C SER A 612 -8.46 16.15 -8.54
N LEU A 613 -9.55 15.45 -8.19
CA LEU A 613 -10.86 16.10 -7.98
C LEU A 613 -10.88 16.88 -6.66
N THR A 614 -10.31 16.29 -5.61
CA THR A 614 -10.38 16.81 -4.24
C THR A 614 -9.22 17.74 -3.87
N SER A 615 -8.50 18.29 -4.84
CA SER A 615 -7.29 19.10 -4.63
C SER A 615 -6.24 18.47 -3.69
N GLY A 616 -6.19 17.14 -3.63
CA GLY A 616 -5.33 16.35 -2.76
C GLY A 616 -5.93 15.94 -1.41
N TYR A 617 -7.05 16.54 -0.98
CA TYR A 617 -7.61 16.38 0.37
C TYR A 617 -8.19 14.99 0.66
N ALA A 618 -8.70 14.26 -0.34
CA ALA A 618 -9.25 12.92 -0.08
C ALA A 618 -8.15 11.86 0.12
N THR A 619 -8.33 10.99 1.10
CA THR A 619 -7.52 9.77 1.27
C THR A 619 -8.32 8.55 0.80
N LEU A 620 -7.60 7.52 0.35
CA LEU A 620 -8.13 6.30 -0.23
C LEU A 620 -7.38 5.11 0.36
N ASP A 621 -8.12 4.15 0.89
CA ASP A 621 -7.65 2.83 1.31
C ASP A 621 -8.53 1.74 0.64
N TYR A 622 -8.08 0.48 0.60
CA TYR A 622 -8.84 -0.61 -0.02
C TYR A 622 -8.55 -2.00 0.58
N GLU A 623 -9.59 -2.68 1.04
CA GLU A 623 -9.52 -4.05 1.55
C GLU A 623 -9.98 -5.07 0.50
N ASP A 624 -9.65 -6.35 0.65
CA ASP A 624 -10.20 -7.43 -0.20
C ASP A 624 -11.73 -7.55 0.00
N ALA A 625 -12.48 -7.64 -1.11
CA ALA A 625 -13.92 -7.93 -1.09
C ALA A 625 -14.24 -9.23 -1.87
N PRO A 626 -15.40 -9.87 -1.64
CA PRO A 626 -15.80 -11.08 -2.37
C PRO A 626 -15.84 -10.86 -3.89
N GLU A 627 -15.36 -11.84 -4.66
CA GLU A 627 -15.42 -11.80 -6.12
C GLU A 627 -16.86 -11.60 -6.64
N ARG A 628 -17.01 -10.85 -7.75
CA ARG A 628 -18.31 -10.59 -8.39
C ARG A 628 -18.31 -11.12 -9.83
N MET A 629 -19.42 -11.72 -10.26
CA MET A 629 -19.57 -12.16 -11.66
C MET A 629 -19.80 -10.96 -12.61
N ALA A 630 -19.11 -10.90 -13.76
CA ALA A 630 -19.17 -9.77 -14.70
C ALA A 630 -19.06 -10.16 -16.19
N ASP A 631 -19.66 -9.39 -17.10
CA ASP A 631 -19.54 -9.56 -18.57
C ASP A 631 -18.24 -8.90 -19.07
N MET A 632 -17.13 -9.62 -18.86
CA MET A 632 -15.78 -9.21 -19.23
C MET A 632 -15.35 -9.82 -20.57
N GLN A 633 -14.69 -9.03 -21.41
CA GLN A 633 -14.28 -9.42 -22.77
C GLN A 633 -12.86 -8.93 -23.07
N ARG A 634 -12.09 -9.71 -23.84
CA ARG A 634 -10.78 -9.27 -24.34
C ARG A 634 -10.96 -8.23 -25.44
N LEU A 635 -10.28 -7.09 -25.29
CA LEU A 635 -10.17 -6.01 -26.26
C LEU A 635 -8.76 -6.07 -26.88
N ASP A 636 -8.70 -6.49 -28.15
CA ASP A 636 -7.48 -6.52 -28.94
C ASP A 636 -7.32 -5.20 -29.69
N LEU A 637 -6.10 -4.67 -29.75
CA LEU A 637 -5.73 -3.63 -30.71
C LEU A 637 -4.92 -4.26 -31.85
N LEU A 638 -5.33 -3.95 -33.09
CA LEU A 638 -4.72 -4.46 -34.31
C LEU A 638 -4.16 -3.32 -35.16
N VAL A 639 -2.95 -3.52 -35.70
CA VAL A 639 -2.31 -2.63 -36.67
C VAL A 639 -2.25 -3.36 -38.01
N ASN A 640 -2.88 -2.79 -39.03
CA ASN A 640 -3.10 -3.38 -40.37
C ASN A 640 -3.80 -4.75 -40.43
N GLY A 641 -4.22 -5.31 -39.30
CA GLY A 641 -4.85 -6.64 -39.17
C GLY A 641 -4.04 -7.63 -38.34
N GLU A 642 -2.82 -7.27 -37.93
CA GLU A 642 -2.01 -8.03 -36.98
C GLU A 642 -2.33 -7.54 -35.55
N PRO A 643 -2.65 -8.41 -34.59
CA PRO A 643 -2.86 -8.03 -33.20
C PRO A 643 -1.55 -7.62 -32.52
N VAL A 644 -1.63 -6.72 -31.54
CA VAL A 644 -0.49 -6.22 -30.77
C VAL A 644 -0.69 -6.57 -29.29
N ASP A 645 -0.11 -7.68 -28.87
CA ASP A 645 -0.35 -8.32 -27.55
C ASP A 645 -0.14 -7.36 -26.37
N ALA A 646 0.87 -6.47 -26.46
CA ALA A 646 1.18 -5.48 -25.43
C ALA A 646 0.08 -4.41 -25.20
N PHE A 647 -0.93 -4.35 -26.05
CA PHE A 647 -2.12 -3.50 -25.90
C PHE A 647 -3.41 -4.29 -25.66
N ALA A 648 -3.35 -5.61 -25.48
CA ALA A 648 -4.53 -6.41 -25.12
C ALA A 648 -5.00 -6.05 -23.71
N LYS A 649 -6.30 -5.78 -23.54
CA LYS A 649 -6.91 -5.41 -22.24
C LYS A 649 -8.20 -6.20 -22.01
N VAL A 650 -8.43 -6.65 -20.78
CA VAL A 650 -9.74 -7.20 -20.37
C VAL A 650 -10.62 -6.02 -19.94
N VAL A 651 -11.83 -5.92 -20.50
CA VAL A 651 -12.73 -4.77 -20.29
C VAL A 651 -14.17 -5.24 -20.08
N HIS A 652 -14.94 -4.48 -19.31
CA HIS A 652 -16.38 -4.72 -19.20
C HIS A 652 -17.10 -4.32 -20.49
N ARG A 653 -18.13 -5.08 -20.87
CA ARG A 653 -18.85 -4.94 -22.15
C ARG A 653 -19.42 -3.55 -22.43
N SER A 654 -19.86 -2.83 -21.40
CA SER A 654 -20.36 -1.45 -21.54
C SER A 654 -19.32 -0.49 -22.10
N ASP A 655 -18.05 -0.73 -21.75
CA ASP A 655 -16.97 0.25 -21.86
C ASP A 655 -16.04 -0.05 -23.03
N ALA A 656 -16.05 -1.29 -23.54
CA ALA A 656 -15.23 -1.76 -24.65
C ALA A 656 -15.27 -0.85 -25.90
N GLN A 657 -16.43 -0.25 -26.23
CA GLN A 657 -16.54 0.69 -27.36
C GLN A 657 -15.93 2.06 -27.05
N ARG A 658 -16.10 2.56 -25.82
CA ARG A 658 -15.52 3.84 -25.35
C ARG A 658 -13.99 3.72 -25.32
N GLU A 659 -13.51 2.62 -24.75
CA GLU A 659 -12.09 2.33 -24.60
C GLU A 659 -11.39 2.02 -25.93
N GLY A 660 -11.99 1.16 -26.77
CA GLY A 660 -11.45 0.85 -28.09
C GLY A 660 -11.28 2.10 -28.96
N LYS A 661 -12.18 3.09 -28.84
CA LYS A 661 -12.05 4.40 -29.49
C LYS A 661 -10.92 5.24 -28.87
N ARG A 662 -10.78 5.27 -27.55
CA ARG A 662 -9.68 5.99 -26.84
C ARG A 662 -8.31 5.47 -27.30
N LEU A 663 -8.12 4.14 -27.29
CA LEU A 663 -6.84 3.51 -27.65
C LEU A 663 -6.50 3.70 -29.14
N CYS A 664 -7.47 3.52 -30.05
CA CYS A 664 -7.27 3.83 -31.47
C CYS A 664 -6.87 5.30 -31.70
N GLY A 665 -7.52 6.22 -30.98
CA GLY A 665 -7.24 7.66 -31.05
C GLY A 665 -5.85 8.04 -30.52
N LYS A 666 -5.46 7.55 -29.33
CA LYS A 666 -4.09 7.78 -28.78
C LYS A 666 -3.04 7.25 -29.76
N LEU A 667 -3.14 5.99 -30.22
CA LEU A 667 -2.14 5.40 -31.13
C LEU A 667 -2.06 6.16 -32.47
N ALA A 668 -3.20 6.55 -33.05
CA ALA A 668 -3.23 7.35 -34.28
C ALA A 668 -2.66 8.78 -34.11
N GLY A 669 -2.57 9.29 -32.88
CA GLY A 669 -1.93 10.57 -32.58
C GLY A 669 -0.40 10.50 -32.58
N VAL A 670 0.18 9.36 -32.18
CA VAL A 670 1.65 9.21 -32.00
C VAL A 670 2.31 8.49 -33.19
N MET A 671 1.60 7.61 -33.90
CA MET A 671 2.16 6.91 -35.06
C MET A 671 2.41 7.82 -36.26
N GLU A 672 3.65 7.83 -36.76
CA GLU A 672 3.99 8.50 -38.01
C GLU A 672 3.23 7.94 -39.21
N ARG A 673 2.96 8.83 -40.18
CA ARG A 673 2.25 8.46 -41.42
C ARG A 673 3.21 7.79 -42.39
N GLN A 674 2.81 6.67 -42.98
CA GLN A 674 3.65 5.93 -43.91
C GLN A 674 3.33 6.22 -45.39
N LEU A 675 4.12 5.67 -46.32
CA LEU A 675 3.85 5.76 -47.77
C LEU A 675 2.60 4.98 -48.20
N PHE A 676 2.10 4.09 -47.34
CA PHE A 676 0.84 3.35 -47.45
C PHE A 676 -0.10 3.71 -46.30
N GLU A 677 -1.36 3.28 -46.38
CA GLU A 677 -2.35 3.53 -45.32
C GLU A 677 -2.11 2.56 -44.16
N ILE A 678 -2.17 3.06 -42.93
CA ILE A 678 -2.16 2.23 -41.72
C ILE A 678 -3.58 2.21 -41.16
N ALA A 679 -4.15 1.03 -41.00
CA ALA A 679 -5.41 0.83 -40.29
C ALA A 679 -5.12 0.49 -38.82
N ILE A 680 -5.68 1.25 -37.89
CA ILE A 680 -5.64 0.96 -36.46
C ILE A 680 -7.05 0.54 -36.05
N GLN A 681 -7.21 -0.60 -35.39
CA GLN A 681 -8.52 -1.20 -35.14
C GLN A 681 -8.59 -1.77 -33.73
N ALA A 682 -9.71 -1.57 -33.03
CA ALA A 682 -10.00 -2.24 -31.77
C ALA A 682 -11.08 -3.31 -31.97
N ARG A 683 -10.89 -4.50 -31.41
CA ARG A 683 -11.67 -5.72 -31.65
C ARG A 683 -12.06 -6.39 -30.33
N CYS A 684 -13.31 -6.81 -30.19
CA CYS A 684 -13.72 -7.79 -29.18
C CYS A 684 -14.29 -9.01 -29.90
N GLY A 685 -13.72 -10.19 -29.67
CA GLY A 685 -14.07 -11.39 -30.44
C GLY A 685 -13.89 -11.16 -31.95
N SER A 686 -14.88 -11.52 -32.76
CA SER A 686 -14.87 -11.28 -34.22
C SER A 686 -15.26 -9.86 -34.63
N ARG A 687 -15.69 -9.00 -33.69
CA ARG A 687 -16.29 -7.69 -33.99
C ARG A 687 -15.28 -6.55 -33.79
N ILE A 688 -15.07 -5.77 -34.84
CA ILE A 688 -14.39 -4.47 -34.77
C ILE A 688 -15.32 -3.47 -34.08
N LEU A 689 -14.87 -2.85 -32.98
CA LEU A 689 -15.61 -1.84 -32.21
C LEU A 689 -15.23 -0.41 -32.60
N ALA A 690 -13.94 -0.18 -32.89
CA ALA A 690 -13.44 1.11 -33.33
C ALA A 690 -12.39 0.93 -34.43
N ARG A 691 -12.23 1.95 -35.28
CA ARG A 691 -11.24 1.99 -36.35
C ARG A 691 -10.81 3.41 -36.63
N GLU A 692 -9.51 3.64 -36.58
CA GLU A 692 -8.86 4.82 -37.15
C GLU A 692 -8.04 4.44 -38.39
N THR A 693 -7.70 5.41 -39.25
CA THR A 693 -6.91 5.12 -40.46
C THR A 693 -6.01 6.29 -40.84
N LEU A 694 -4.70 6.08 -40.69
CA LEU A 694 -3.67 7.05 -41.02
C LEU A 694 -3.52 7.17 -42.54
N LYS A 695 -3.86 8.35 -43.06
CA LYS A 695 -3.81 8.65 -44.50
C LYS A 695 -2.36 8.63 -44.99
N ALA A 696 -2.05 7.68 -45.87
CA ALA A 696 -0.77 7.56 -46.55
C ALA A 696 -0.21 8.88 -47.09
N TYR A 697 1.09 9.13 -46.95
CA TYR A 697 1.76 10.25 -47.64
C TYR A 697 1.54 10.18 -49.15
N ALA A 698 1.34 11.34 -49.79
CA ALA A 698 0.99 11.44 -51.20
C ALA A 698 1.91 12.43 -51.93
N LYS A 699 2.91 11.91 -52.65
CA LYS A 699 3.67 12.69 -53.62
C LYS A 699 2.71 13.17 -54.72
N ASN A 700 2.71 14.47 -55.01
CA ASN A 700 1.93 15.02 -56.13
C ASN A 700 2.57 14.58 -57.47
N VAL A 701 2.11 13.44 -58.00
CA VAL A 701 2.57 12.89 -59.28
C VAL A 701 2.13 13.74 -60.49
N LEU A 702 1.15 14.63 -60.31
CA LEU A 702 0.62 15.49 -61.37
C LEU A 702 1.36 16.83 -61.48
N ALA A 703 2.29 17.15 -60.56
CA ALA A 703 2.99 18.44 -60.52
C ALA A 703 3.79 18.81 -61.79
N LYS A 704 4.15 17.81 -62.62
CA LYS A 704 4.81 18.02 -63.93
C LYS A 704 3.88 17.80 -65.15
N CYS A 705 2.56 17.74 -64.93
CA CYS A 705 1.55 17.44 -65.96
C CYS A 705 0.75 18.70 -66.36
N TYR A 706 1.42 19.67 -66.96
CA TYR A 706 0.86 20.97 -67.38
C TYR A 706 -0.19 20.88 -68.51
N GLY A 707 -0.27 19.76 -69.23
CA GLY A 707 -1.20 19.58 -70.35
C GLY A 707 -2.61 19.14 -69.95
N GLY A 708 -3.57 19.28 -70.87
CA GLY A 708 -4.96 18.85 -70.69
C GLY A 708 -5.16 17.33 -70.61
N ASP A 709 -4.28 16.54 -71.24
CA ASP A 709 -4.42 15.08 -71.38
C ASP A 709 -4.72 14.34 -70.06
N VAL A 710 -5.89 13.70 -70.03
CA VAL A 710 -6.40 12.92 -68.91
C VAL A 710 -5.74 11.54 -68.83
N SER A 711 -5.31 10.97 -69.95
CA SER A 711 -4.74 9.61 -70.02
C SER A 711 -3.39 9.52 -69.29
N ARG A 712 -2.47 10.48 -69.54
CA ARG A 712 -1.21 10.60 -68.80
C ARG A 712 -1.41 10.84 -67.31
N LYS A 713 -2.45 11.59 -66.92
CA LYS A 713 -2.81 11.84 -65.51
C LYS A 713 -3.31 10.54 -64.84
N ARG A 714 -4.20 9.79 -65.49
CA ARG A 714 -4.69 8.47 -65.01
C ARG A 714 -3.54 7.47 -64.82
N LYS A 715 -2.69 7.29 -65.83
CA LYS A 715 -1.56 6.34 -65.81
C LYS A 715 -0.58 6.58 -64.64
N LEU A 716 -0.38 7.84 -64.24
CA LEU A 716 0.45 8.19 -63.08
C LEU A 716 -0.23 7.91 -61.74
N LEU A 717 -1.55 8.15 -61.64
CA LEU A 717 -2.34 7.84 -60.45
C LEU A 717 -2.50 6.32 -60.25
N GLU A 718 -2.68 5.56 -61.33
CA GLU A 718 -2.73 4.09 -61.33
C GLU A 718 -1.41 3.50 -60.83
N LYS A 719 -0.28 3.92 -61.41
CA LYS A 719 1.05 3.49 -60.95
C LYS A 719 1.32 3.86 -59.47
N GLN A 720 0.79 4.99 -58.99
CA GLN A 720 0.86 5.36 -57.57
C GLN A 720 -0.03 4.46 -56.69
N LYS A 721 -1.25 4.14 -57.14
CA LYS A 721 -2.21 3.25 -56.45
C LYS A 721 -1.68 1.82 -56.34
N GLU A 722 -1.10 1.29 -57.41
CA GLU A 722 -0.44 -0.02 -57.43
C GLU A 722 0.79 -0.05 -56.52
N GLY A 723 1.64 0.98 -56.59
CA GLY A 723 2.78 1.14 -55.69
C GLY A 723 2.36 1.07 -54.22
N LYS A 724 1.30 1.80 -53.83
CA LYS A 724 0.74 1.74 -52.47
C LYS A 724 0.15 0.36 -52.13
N LYS A 725 -0.54 -0.31 -53.06
CA LYS A 725 -1.07 -1.68 -52.88
C LYS A 725 0.02 -2.76 -52.81
N ARG A 726 1.22 -2.50 -53.35
CA ARG A 726 2.42 -3.33 -53.14
C ARG A 726 3.06 -3.05 -51.78
N MET A 727 3.29 -1.77 -51.43
CA MET A 727 3.87 -1.39 -50.14
C MET A 727 3.02 -1.90 -48.96
N LYS A 728 1.69 -1.77 -49.00
CA LYS A 728 0.81 -2.29 -47.93
C LYS A 728 0.86 -3.82 -47.73
N ARG A 729 1.36 -4.59 -48.71
CA ARG A 729 1.47 -6.06 -48.63
C ARG A 729 2.86 -6.57 -48.23
N VAL A 730 3.82 -5.67 -48.02
CA VAL A 730 5.24 -6.01 -47.72
C VAL A 730 5.79 -5.16 -46.56
N GLY A 731 5.19 -4.00 -46.29
CA GLY A 731 5.56 -3.13 -45.18
C GLY A 731 4.90 -3.56 -43.88
N ASN A 732 5.58 -4.40 -43.11
CA ASN A 732 5.32 -4.55 -41.68
C ASN A 732 5.46 -3.17 -41.00
N VAL A 733 4.59 -2.86 -40.05
CA VAL A 733 4.59 -1.56 -39.37
C VAL A 733 5.22 -1.73 -37.99
N SER A 734 6.52 -1.47 -37.89
CA SER A 734 7.20 -1.33 -36.61
C SER A 734 6.60 -0.16 -35.84
N ILE A 735 5.98 -0.42 -34.69
CA ILE A 735 5.49 0.60 -33.78
C ILE A 735 6.70 1.17 -33.03
N PRO A 736 6.96 2.49 -33.06
CA PRO A 736 8.10 3.07 -32.35
C PRO A 736 8.04 2.84 -30.84
N THR A 737 9.20 2.70 -30.18
CA THR A 737 9.27 2.60 -28.72
C THR A 737 8.62 3.83 -28.06
N ASP A 738 8.80 5.03 -28.62
CA ASP A 738 8.15 6.27 -28.17
C ASP A 738 6.61 6.20 -28.25
N ALA A 739 6.07 5.46 -29.22
CA ALA A 739 4.64 5.25 -29.37
C ALA A 739 4.09 4.24 -28.35
N PHE A 740 4.89 3.25 -27.92
CA PHE A 740 4.58 2.45 -26.74
C PHE A 740 4.66 3.34 -25.48
N ILE A 741 5.76 4.05 -25.26
CA ILE A 741 5.94 4.92 -24.09
C ILE A 741 4.79 5.90 -23.95
N SER A 742 4.41 6.64 -25.01
CA SER A 742 3.31 7.62 -24.97
C SER A 742 1.89 7.03 -24.80
N LEU A 743 1.73 5.71 -24.99
CA LEU A 743 0.47 4.99 -24.74
C LEU A 743 0.42 4.38 -23.34
N LEU A 744 1.58 4.03 -22.79
CA LEU A 744 1.77 3.35 -21.51
C LEU A 744 2.02 4.34 -20.37
N SER A 745 2.60 5.51 -20.66
CA SER A 745 2.55 6.69 -19.79
C SER A 745 1.10 7.13 -19.60
N ARG A 746 0.69 7.32 -18.34
CA ARG A 746 -0.67 7.76 -17.98
C ARG A 746 -1.01 9.11 -18.65
#